data_AF-A0A9D6MPM6-F1
#
_entry.id   AF-A0A9D6MPM6-F1
#
_cell.length_a   1.000
_cell.length_b   1.000
_cell.length_c   1.000
_cell.angle_alpha   90.00
_cell.angle_beta   90.00
_cell.angle_gamma   90.00
#
_symmetry.space_group_name_H-M   'P 1'
#
loop_
_entity.id
_entity.type
_entity.pdbx_description
1 polymer ?
#
loop_
_entity_poly.entity_id
_entity_poly.type
_entity_poly.pdbx_seq_one_letter_code
_entity_poly.pdbx_strand_id
1 'polypeptide(L)'
;MACSGGGGSSSTASSGPVVGAVGVTGLTMASKVSAASAGTGGSLKPDVIGLKIMDTKANLNGWASTVDYYKDTTSVYTRERTDEALQTPNMILCMMKQAAYDTMVNRGDKNGYYIAQVDQNLCSTSQDSASNAGSSNQSSGSAAPNYWFWTVQSTRADSNPGTPQYVRIWFQMDKGGGGSNQKTHALMLVEILITSGYTTTNPYGLFNMNFAAYPADATGVITSQTPVMKGILRAVNDPNNAGKVLLEYWMAETGGGQTNTQGATVSRSSDGATGGGEVTYTDYTWDNTSGQSTASPKRARFAFSTGSGAFIRQGLDTTLPYSSSGAAICEDTANFKYSVWSYGMYDVNGARVNLMSGFPIKYTDSRDHYGYVGNWGMNFMDDVTVADGATVYKQVWSNGAPSSTPYTLKKSGGKLTKYTQSGSSLNQLDGVGLSYGTSSGGSFSNYNLHWSTASGAFVLDSLWNQSTNQMTPLTGALDVSALKWNNNLQMFSQSLGGQVIIMLPASGGYFTSSTASGTLVPGTGTTFGAGTGSGCLLTPAGSGNNWTNTWNCSYAVLDPAKIGVIFYSRQNIFSGDSAISGTGITLTCYTNCPDATAVAANAGVAFLPAYDGTGNPVPYTYTFNKSAYTLKDGTGTSLVMTSSGSGLSAGNYGGGGTFSWGLQTGALFDPTATLTTATGQTITYLQALACPWNSAMTCAWNASSILPVYYIWETGSNPWNTLTTLLDSSNTPLKFDGQADVAYTYGNGAGASGNSLATDNKYSGKTFHLQYGGFGQLWGIPGVCVNADTGATDITCNMNDRYVPEWIIPAGSSAKYSYTSSGGTLISGTGYIKALDEEKQMLSKTCPAYSLTAYTILTSDDWVVPANSQTLPTVINPAPAVIAGTVQLAAGTAAH
;
A
#
# COMPACT_ATOMS: atom_id res chain seq x y z
N MET A 1 -80.45 -26.07 -2.47
CA MET A 1 -80.99 -25.66 -1.17
C MET A 1 -80.23 -26.40 -0.08
N ALA A 2 -79.65 -25.62 0.84
CA ALA A 2 -79.08 -25.93 2.16
C ALA A 2 -77.81 -26.83 2.32
N CYS A 3 -76.81 -26.20 2.96
CA CYS A 3 -75.52 -26.64 3.52
C CYS A 3 -75.69 -27.67 4.68
N SER A 4 -74.68 -28.43 5.17
CA SER A 4 -73.38 -27.99 5.73
C SER A 4 -72.52 -29.18 6.26
N GLY A 5 -71.20 -28.95 6.37
CA GLY A 5 -70.21 -29.67 7.21
C GLY A 5 -69.30 -30.68 6.48
N GLY A 6 -67.96 -30.60 6.41
CA GLY A 6 -66.95 -29.83 7.13
C GLY A 6 -65.90 -30.77 7.74
N GLY A 7 -64.70 -30.88 7.16
CA GLY A 7 -63.60 -31.69 7.70
C GLY A 7 -62.40 -31.79 6.75
N GLY A 8 -61.56 -30.75 6.69
CA GLY A 8 -60.28 -30.75 5.99
C GLY A 8 -59.12 -30.75 6.99
N SER A 9 -58.35 -31.83 7.02
CA SER A 9 -57.09 -31.90 7.77
C SER A 9 -55.97 -31.25 6.93
N SER A 10 -55.45 -30.11 7.38
CA SER A 10 -54.20 -29.54 6.85
C SER A 10 -53.04 -29.97 7.75
N SER A 11 -52.24 -30.91 7.28
CA SER A 11 -50.90 -31.19 7.82
C SER A 11 -49.96 -30.05 7.42
N THR A 12 -49.59 -29.21 8.37
CA THR A 12 -48.48 -28.25 8.23
C THR A 12 -47.16 -29.02 8.29
N ALA A 13 -46.63 -29.39 7.12
CA ALA A 13 -45.23 -29.75 6.97
C ALA A 13 -44.37 -28.48 7.11
N SER A 14 -43.54 -28.41 8.15
CA SER A 14 -42.48 -27.41 8.26
C SER A 14 -41.40 -27.73 7.22
N SER A 15 -41.37 -27.00 6.11
CA SER A 15 -40.30 -27.10 5.11
C SER A 15 -38.99 -26.56 5.68
N GLY A 16 -38.01 -27.45 5.89
CA GLY A 16 -36.63 -27.06 6.22
C GLY A 16 -35.92 -26.36 5.03
N PRO A 17 -34.71 -25.82 5.24
CA PRO A 17 -33.95 -25.11 4.20
C PRO A 17 -33.63 -26.04 3.02
N VAL A 18 -33.94 -25.61 1.80
CA VAL A 18 -33.71 -26.40 0.57
C VAL A 18 -32.57 -25.78 -0.23
N VAL A 19 -31.45 -26.50 -0.33
CA VAL A 19 -30.33 -26.17 -1.24
C VAL A 19 -30.85 -26.16 -2.68
N GLY A 20 -30.53 -25.12 -3.45
CA GLY A 20 -30.97 -24.96 -4.84
C GLY A 20 -32.34 -24.26 -5.00
N ALA A 21 -32.99 -23.82 -3.92
CA ALA A 21 -34.22 -23.03 -4.02
C ALA A 21 -33.95 -21.67 -4.70
N VAL A 22 -34.65 -21.42 -5.82
CA VAL A 22 -34.52 -20.19 -6.63
C VAL A 22 -35.55 -19.15 -6.16
N GLY A 23 -35.17 -17.86 -6.12
CA GLY A 23 -36.07 -16.76 -5.75
C GLY A 23 -36.14 -16.42 -4.24
N VAL A 24 -35.27 -17.04 -3.42
CA VAL A 24 -35.11 -16.68 -2.01
C VAL A 24 -34.16 -15.49 -1.87
N THR A 25 -34.59 -14.42 -1.20
CA THR A 25 -33.77 -13.24 -0.95
C THR A 25 -32.91 -13.43 0.30
N GLY A 26 -31.63 -13.04 0.27
CA GLY A 26 -30.77 -13.06 1.46
C GLY A 26 -31.12 -11.96 2.47
N LEU A 27 -30.77 -12.19 3.73
CA LEU A 27 -30.72 -11.19 4.79
C LEU A 27 -29.32 -10.62 4.88
N THR A 28 -29.21 -9.30 5.01
CA THR A 28 -27.94 -8.58 5.07
C THR A 28 -27.67 -8.06 6.47
N MET A 29 -26.44 -8.26 6.97
CA MET A 29 -25.90 -7.61 8.16
C MET A 29 -25.13 -6.34 7.75
N ALA A 30 -24.90 -5.45 8.71
CA ALA A 30 -23.99 -4.33 8.51
C ALA A 30 -22.58 -4.83 8.14
N SER A 31 -21.93 -4.14 7.20
CA SER A 31 -20.55 -4.46 6.80
C SER A 31 -19.49 -3.70 7.60
N LYS A 32 -19.92 -2.72 8.40
CA LYS A 32 -19.11 -1.91 9.30
C LYS A 32 -20.02 -1.32 10.37
N VAL A 33 -19.48 -1.13 11.56
CA VAL A 33 -20.14 -0.58 12.75
C VAL A 33 -19.24 0.50 13.37
N SER A 34 -19.85 1.53 13.94
CA SER A 34 -19.15 2.52 14.75
C SER A 34 -19.96 2.86 15.99
N ALA A 35 -19.26 3.25 17.05
CA ALA A 35 -19.83 3.67 18.33
C ALA A 35 -20.82 4.85 18.14
N ALA A 36 -20.48 5.80 17.26
CA ALA A 36 -21.36 6.88 16.84
C ALA A 36 -21.31 7.06 15.33
N SER A 37 -22.22 6.44 14.60
CA SER A 37 -22.40 6.80 13.18
C SER A 37 -23.10 8.16 13.09
N ALA A 38 -22.43 9.16 12.49
CA ALA A 38 -23.14 10.29 11.90
C ALA A 38 -24.11 9.71 10.86
N GLY A 39 -25.41 9.87 11.09
CA GLY A 39 -26.46 9.10 10.42
C GLY A 39 -26.27 9.00 8.91
N THR A 40 -26.10 7.78 8.40
CA THR A 40 -26.24 7.47 6.97
C THR A 40 -26.69 6.02 6.78
N GLY A 41 -28.01 5.81 6.91
CA GLY A 41 -28.69 5.00 5.91
C GLY A 41 -28.76 5.84 4.63
N GLY A 42 -28.58 5.22 3.47
CA GLY A 42 -28.39 5.90 2.18
C GLY A 42 -29.19 7.19 2.00
N SER A 43 -28.48 8.23 1.54
CA SER A 43 -29.01 9.55 1.17
C SER A 43 -29.54 10.40 2.33
N LEU A 44 -28.64 11.04 3.07
CA LEU A 44 -28.92 12.34 3.67
C LEU A 44 -27.77 13.28 3.31
N LYS A 45 -28.08 14.29 2.48
CA LYS A 45 -27.32 15.53 2.40
C LYS A 45 -27.32 16.15 3.81
N PRO A 46 -26.17 16.43 4.41
CA PRO A 46 -26.09 17.47 5.41
C PRO A 46 -25.59 18.74 4.71
N ASP A 47 -26.38 19.81 4.73
CA ASP A 47 -25.84 21.16 4.60
C ASP A 47 -24.90 21.40 5.80
N VAL A 48 -23.67 20.86 5.73
CA VAL A 48 -22.57 21.19 6.62
C VAL A 48 -22.06 22.55 6.16
N ILE A 49 -22.19 23.58 6.99
CA ILE A 49 -21.66 24.95 6.76
C ILE A 49 -20.11 24.97 6.91
N GLY A 50 -19.43 23.87 6.57
CA GLY A 50 -17.98 23.68 6.74
C GLY A 50 -17.24 23.36 5.44
N LEU A 51 -17.73 22.47 4.58
CA LEU A 51 -17.09 22.19 3.28
C LEU A 51 -18.13 21.64 2.29
N LYS A 52 -18.72 22.53 1.49
CA LYS A 52 -19.66 22.19 0.39
C LYS A 52 -19.04 21.36 -0.75
N ILE A 53 -17.73 21.08 -0.69
CA ILE A 53 -16.95 20.51 -1.80
C ILE A 53 -17.06 18.97 -1.86
N MET A 54 -17.33 18.30 -0.73
CA MET A 54 -17.11 16.84 -0.64
C MET A 54 -18.35 15.97 -0.89
N ASP A 55 -19.56 16.50 -0.68
CA ASP A 55 -20.83 15.75 -0.86
C ASP A 55 -21.75 16.39 -1.92
N THR A 56 -21.27 17.41 -2.62
CA THR A 56 -21.85 17.67 -3.94
C THR A 56 -21.38 16.53 -4.81
N LYS A 57 -22.31 15.69 -5.31
CA LYS A 57 -22.04 14.91 -6.53
C LYS A 57 -21.45 15.92 -7.49
N ALA A 58 -20.14 15.86 -7.73
CA ALA A 58 -19.55 16.58 -8.85
C ALA A 58 -20.31 16.01 -10.05
N ASN A 59 -21.32 16.74 -10.50
CA ASN A 59 -21.95 16.47 -11.77
C ASN A 59 -20.90 16.96 -12.77
N LEU A 60 -19.90 16.12 -12.98
CA LEU A 60 -18.90 16.30 -14.02
C LEU A 60 -19.73 16.31 -15.30
N ASN A 61 -19.99 17.52 -15.79
CA ASN A 61 -21.03 17.78 -16.78
C ASN A 61 -20.91 16.81 -17.96
N GLY A 62 -21.96 16.01 -18.20
CA GLY A 62 -22.11 15.21 -19.43
C GLY A 62 -22.12 13.69 -19.25
N TRP A 63 -21.84 13.14 -18.07
CA TRP A 63 -21.91 11.68 -17.85
C TRP A 63 -23.31 11.18 -17.48
N ALA A 64 -23.67 9.99 -17.97
CA ALA A 64 -24.88 9.31 -17.54
C ALA A 64 -24.76 8.85 -16.07
N SER A 65 -25.86 8.84 -15.32
CA SER A 65 -25.88 8.36 -13.92
C SER A 65 -25.52 6.87 -13.75
N THR A 66 -25.37 6.14 -14.86
CA THR A 66 -25.04 4.72 -14.93
C THR A 66 -23.55 4.42 -15.10
N VAL A 67 -22.69 5.44 -15.27
CA VAL A 67 -21.24 5.22 -15.34
C VAL A 67 -20.69 4.77 -13.99
N ASP A 68 -19.53 4.10 -14.00
CA ASP A 68 -18.95 3.50 -12.80
C ASP A 68 -18.70 4.53 -11.70
N TYR A 69 -18.28 5.74 -12.06
CA TYR A 69 -18.10 6.86 -11.12
C TYR A 69 -19.31 7.09 -10.19
N TYR A 70 -20.54 6.95 -10.71
CA TYR A 70 -21.76 7.15 -9.94
C TYR A 70 -22.29 5.88 -9.27
N LYS A 71 -21.91 4.69 -9.78
CA LYS A 71 -22.23 3.40 -9.15
C LYS A 71 -21.38 3.15 -7.90
N ASP A 72 -20.12 3.57 -7.95
CA ASP A 72 -19.17 3.34 -6.88
C ASP A 72 -19.46 4.27 -5.71
N THR A 73 -19.71 3.71 -4.54
CA THR A 73 -20.06 4.47 -3.34
C THR A 73 -18.82 4.73 -2.49
N THR A 74 -18.72 5.94 -1.92
CA THR A 74 -17.74 6.24 -0.88
C THR A 74 -18.26 5.68 0.44
N SER A 75 -17.49 4.78 1.06
CA SER A 75 -17.73 4.35 2.43
C SER A 75 -17.19 5.42 3.36
N VAL A 76 -18.02 5.86 4.30
CA VAL A 76 -17.67 6.87 5.28
C VAL A 76 -17.82 6.26 6.66
N TYR A 77 -16.80 6.40 7.49
CA TYR A 77 -16.87 5.96 8.89
C TYR A 77 -16.35 7.05 9.82
N THR A 78 -16.97 7.13 10.99
CA THR A 78 -16.48 8.00 12.06
C THR A 78 -15.49 7.21 12.89
N ARG A 79 -14.33 7.81 13.17
CA ARG A 79 -13.31 7.23 14.04
C ARG A 79 -13.33 7.95 15.39
N GLU A 80 -13.61 7.18 16.42
CA GLU A 80 -13.36 7.57 17.80
C GLU A 80 -12.53 6.48 18.52
N ARG A 81 -11.98 6.81 19.68
CA ARG A 81 -10.98 5.94 20.33
C ARG A 81 -11.55 4.62 20.85
N THR A 82 -12.80 4.61 21.29
CA THR A 82 -13.53 3.45 21.79
C THR A 82 -13.82 2.43 20.66
N ASP A 83 -13.80 2.86 19.40
CA ASP A 83 -13.89 2.03 18.20
C ASP A 83 -12.67 1.12 18.03
N GLU A 84 -11.56 1.35 18.75
CA GLU A 84 -10.45 0.38 18.81
C GLU A 84 -10.94 -1.01 19.25
N ALA A 85 -11.88 -1.06 20.21
CA ALA A 85 -12.51 -2.32 20.63
C ALA A 85 -13.49 -2.89 19.58
N LEU A 86 -13.91 -2.07 18.60
CA LEU A 86 -14.75 -2.47 17.48
C LEU A 86 -13.95 -2.82 16.22
N GLN A 87 -12.62 -2.71 16.23
CA GLN A 87 -11.77 -3.07 15.09
C GLN A 87 -11.94 -4.53 14.69
N THR A 88 -11.86 -5.46 15.65
CA THR A 88 -12.04 -6.88 15.39
C THR A 88 -13.46 -7.19 14.85
N PRO A 89 -14.56 -6.69 15.45
CA PRO A 89 -15.88 -6.75 14.83
C PRO A 89 -15.93 -6.21 13.40
N ASN A 90 -15.33 -5.05 13.12
CA ASN A 90 -15.34 -4.45 11.79
C ASN A 90 -14.57 -5.27 10.75
N MET A 91 -13.43 -5.84 11.13
CA MET A 91 -12.69 -6.77 10.28
C MET A 91 -13.53 -8.01 9.95
N ILE A 92 -14.18 -8.61 10.95
CA ILE A 92 -15.07 -9.76 10.76
C ILE A 92 -16.22 -9.41 9.80
N LEU A 93 -16.93 -8.30 10.03
CA LEU A 93 -18.06 -7.86 9.19
C LEU A 93 -17.62 -7.54 7.74
N CYS A 94 -16.43 -6.96 7.58
CA CYS A 94 -15.83 -6.73 6.26
C CYS A 94 -15.56 -8.05 5.53
N MET A 95 -14.93 -9.03 6.20
CA MET A 95 -14.65 -10.35 5.61
C MET A 95 -15.94 -11.11 5.28
N MET A 96 -16.96 -11.00 6.15
CA MET A 96 -18.29 -11.56 5.89
C MET A 96 -18.92 -10.98 4.63
N LYS A 97 -18.84 -9.66 4.41
CA LYS A 97 -19.30 -9.04 3.16
C LYS A 97 -18.54 -9.59 1.95
N GLN A 98 -17.22 -9.78 2.07
CA GLN A 98 -16.42 -10.38 0.99
C GLN A 98 -16.81 -11.83 0.67
N ALA A 99 -17.39 -12.56 1.61
CA ALA A 99 -17.91 -13.92 1.38
C ALA A 99 -19.26 -13.96 0.65
N ALA A 100 -19.92 -12.79 0.46
CA ALA A 100 -21.18 -12.60 -0.27
C ALA A 100 -22.31 -13.58 0.14
N TYR A 101 -22.40 -13.89 1.44
CA TYR A 101 -23.35 -14.87 2.01
C TYR A 101 -24.82 -14.56 1.73
N ASP A 102 -25.17 -13.29 1.57
CA ASP A 102 -26.50 -12.78 1.27
C ASP A 102 -26.91 -13.09 -0.17
N THR A 103 -26.02 -12.85 -1.12
CA THR A 103 -26.25 -13.12 -2.56
C THR A 103 -26.13 -14.61 -2.92
N MET A 104 -25.36 -15.37 -2.14
CA MET A 104 -25.12 -16.81 -2.30
C MET A 104 -26.09 -17.69 -1.50
N VAL A 105 -27.17 -17.13 -0.95
CA VAL A 105 -28.19 -17.89 -0.22
C VAL A 105 -28.79 -19.01 -1.07
N ASN A 106 -28.82 -20.24 -0.52
CA ASN A 106 -29.25 -21.48 -1.17
C ASN A 106 -28.48 -21.83 -2.47
N ARG A 107 -27.31 -21.24 -2.71
CA ARG A 107 -26.43 -21.53 -3.85
C ARG A 107 -25.22 -22.36 -3.41
N GLY A 108 -24.49 -22.89 -4.40
CA GLY A 108 -23.30 -23.71 -4.18
C GLY A 108 -23.39 -25.06 -4.90
N ASP A 109 -22.60 -26.03 -4.45
CA ASP A 109 -22.69 -27.40 -4.92
C ASP A 109 -23.99 -28.11 -4.46
N LYS A 110 -24.13 -29.40 -4.74
CA LYS A 110 -25.33 -30.18 -4.35
C LYS A 110 -25.62 -30.20 -2.84
N ASN A 111 -24.64 -29.85 -2.01
CA ASN A 111 -24.77 -29.76 -0.56
C ASN A 111 -24.86 -28.29 -0.08
N GLY A 112 -24.85 -27.32 -0.99
CA GLY A 112 -24.95 -25.89 -0.71
C GLY A 112 -23.62 -25.26 -0.27
N TYR A 113 -22.48 -25.92 -0.53
CA TYR A 113 -21.17 -25.36 -0.24
C TYR A 113 -20.60 -24.59 -1.43
N TYR A 114 -19.92 -23.48 -1.15
CA TYR A 114 -19.14 -22.73 -2.13
C TYR A 114 -17.84 -22.22 -1.52
N ILE A 115 -16.85 -21.93 -2.38
CA ILE A 115 -15.58 -21.33 -1.97
C ILE A 115 -15.66 -19.81 -2.15
N ALA A 116 -15.19 -19.05 -1.16
CA ALA A 116 -14.99 -17.60 -1.24
C ALA A 116 -13.51 -17.26 -1.00
N GLN A 117 -12.92 -16.45 -1.88
CA GLN A 117 -11.61 -15.84 -1.67
C GLN A 117 -11.79 -14.47 -1.02
N VAL A 118 -11.41 -14.37 0.25
CA VAL A 118 -11.51 -13.16 1.07
C VAL A 118 -10.15 -12.48 1.12
N ASP A 119 -9.99 -11.29 0.57
CA ASP A 119 -8.73 -10.54 0.63
C ASP A 119 -8.58 -9.91 2.01
N GLN A 120 -7.62 -10.39 2.79
CA GLN A 120 -7.31 -9.88 4.12
C GLN A 120 -6.87 -8.40 4.06
N ASN A 121 -6.16 -7.99 3.00
CA ASN A 121 -5.63 -6.64 2.90
C ASN A 121 -6.76 -5.61 2.81
N LEU A 122 -7.87 -5.95 2.12
CA LEU A 122 -9.06 -5.10 2.00
C LEU A 122 -9.81 -4.91 3.33
N CYS A 123 -9.61 -5.80 4.32
CA CYS A 123 -10.23 -5.69 5.65
C CYS A 123 -9.23 -5.37 6.76
N SER A 124 -7.96 -5.12 6.43
CA SER A 124 -6.91 -4.85 7.40
C SER A 124 -7.01 -3.43 7.96
N THR A 125 -6.87 -3.30 9.28
CA THR A 125 -6.94 -2.02 10.01
C THR A 125 -5.56 -1.38 10.25
N SER A 126 -4.47 -2.02 9.84
CA SER A 126 -3.07 -1.61 10.09
C SER A 126 -2.63 -0.31 9.36
N GLN A 127 -3.56 0.44 8.77
CA GLN A 127 -3.23 1.59 7.96
C GLN A 127 -2.89 2.85 8.80
N ASP A 128 -3.18 2.86 10.11
CA ASP A 128 -3.13 4.08 10.94
C ASP A 128 -2.12 4.06 12.12
N SER A 129 -1.31 2.99 12.27
CA SER A 129 -0.37 2.85 13.39
C SER A 129 0.90 3.71 13.21
N ALA A 130 1.21 4.59 14.18
CA ALA A 130 2.42 5.44 14.12
C ALA A 130 3.75 4.68 14.30
N SER A 131 3.73 3.47 14.87
CA SER A 131 4.90 2.57 14.85
C SER A 131 5.31 2.15 13.44
N ASN A 132 4.40 2.29 12.48
CA ASN A 132 4.67 2.15 11.05
C ASN A 132 4.95 3.48 10.34
N ALA A 133 5.07 4.62 11.05
CA ALA A 133 5.27 5.94 10.41
C ALA A 133 6.63 6.09 9.71
N GLY A 134 7.62 5.24 10.04
CA GLY A 134 8.91 5.13 9.33
C GLY A 134 8.98 3.95 8.35
N SER A 135 8.03 3.02 8.41
CA SER A 135 7.87 1.84 7.54
C SER A 135 6.63 1.92 6.63
N SER A 136 5.90 3.04 6.66
CA SER A 136 4.94 3.49 5.65
C SER A 136 5.62 3.83 4.33
N ASN A 137 6.92 3.53 4.24
CA ASN A 137 7.53 2.84 3.10
C ASN A 137 6.72 1.56 2.73
N GLN A 138 5.47 1.78 2.28
CA GLN A 138 4.62 0.82 1.61
C GLN A 138 5.39 0.42 0.35
N SER A 139 6.32 -0.52 0.52
CA SER A 139 6.98 -1.13 -0.60
C SER A 139 5.87 -1.69 -1.47
N SER A 140 6.02 -1.46 -2.75
CA SER A 140 5.11 -1.92 -3.79
C SER A 140 4.89 -3.46 -3.77
N GLY A 141 5.59 -4.22 -2.93
CA GLY A 141 5.32 -5.62 -2.61
C GLY A 141 4.13 -5.89 -1.66
N SER A 142 3.57 -4.88 -0.98
CA SER A 142 2.39 -5.05 -0.08
C SER A 142 1.04 -5.05 -0.82
N ALA A 143 1.04 -4.88 -2.15
CA ALA A 143 -0.16 -4.77 -2.99
C ALA A 143 -0.62 -6.09 -3.61
N ALA A 144 0.10 -7.21 -3.39
CA ALA A 144 -0.42 -8.52 -3.75
C ALA A 144 -1.63 -8.83 -2.85
N PRO A 145 -2.82 -9.15 -3.41
CA PRO A 145 -3.95 -9.62 -2.62
C PRO A 145 -3.52 -10.76 -1.69
N ASN A 146 -3.93 -10.71 -0.43
CA ASN A 146 -3.68 -11.79 0.52
C ASN A 146 -4.99 -12.51 0.78
N TYR A 147 -5.32 -13.44 -0.11
CA TYR A 147 -6.60 -14.15 -0.04
C TYR A 147 -6.62 -15.19 1.10
N TRP A 148 -7.76 -15.36 1.75
CA TRP A 148 -8.10 -16.50 2.58
C TRP A 148 -9.19 -17.28 1.85
N PHE A 149 -9.05 -18.60 1.78
CA PHE A 149 -10.04 -19.47 1.17
C PHE A 149 -11.04 -19.94 2.22
N TRP A 150 -12.28 -19.49 2.08
CA TRP A 150 -13.38 -19.84 2.97
C TRP A 150 -14.29 -20.85 2.27
N THR A 151 -14.59 -21.96 2.94
CA THR A 151 -15.73 -22.80 2.57
C THR A 151 -16.96 -22.26 3.28
N VAL A 152 -18.00 -21.91 2.52
CA VAL A 152 -19.20 -21.25 3.04
C VAL A 152 -20.44 -22.02 2.63
N GLN A 153 -21.40 -22.11 3.54
CA GLN A 153 -22.76 -22.58 3.27
C GLN A 153 -23.73 -21.52 3.78
N SER A 154 -24.62 -21.03 2.92
CA SER A 154 -25.63 -20.02 3.26
C SER A 154 -27.01 -20.54 2.87
N THR A 155 -27.93 -20.66 3.82
CA THR A 155 -29.25 -21.28 3.59
C THR A 155 -30.39 -20.53 4.26
N ARG A 156 -31.55 -20.49 3.59
CA ARG A 156 -32.78 -19.85 4.08
C ARG A 156 -33.99 -20.58 3.51
N ALA A 157 -35.00 -20.87 4.33
CA ALA A 157 -36.14 -21.67 3.87
C ALA A 157 -37.03 -20.93 2.86
N ASP A 158 -37.29 -19.65 3.09
CA ASP A 158 -38.10 -18.78 2.21
C ASP A 158 -37.77 -17.29 2.45
N SER A 159 -38.41 -16.39 1.70
CA SER A 159 -38.22 -14.94 1.81
C SER A 159 -39.08 -14.28 2.90
N ASN A 160 -39.79 -15.02 3.75
CA ASN A 160 -40.69 -14.43 4.75
C ASN A 160 -39.91 -13.67 5.84
N PRO A 161 -40.40 -12.51 6.32
CA PRO A 161 -39.70 -11.67 7.30
C PRO A 161 -39.33 -12.32 8.64
N GLY A 162 -39.99 -13.43 9.02
CA GLY A 162 -39.69 -14.19 10.24
C GLY A 162 -38.79 -15.40 10.03
N THR A 163 -38.42 -15.71 8.79
CA THR A 163 -37.61 -16.89 8.46
C THR A 163 -36.14 -16.55 8.54
N PRO A 164 -35.37 -17.17 9.46
CA PRO A 164 -33.96 -16.88 9.61
C PRO A 164 -33.11 -17.46 8.48
N GLN A 165 -31.96 -16.85 8.25
CA GLN A 165 -30.89 -17.35 7.38
C GLN A 165 -29.75 -17.92 8.23
N TYR A 166 -29.27 -19.10 7.86
CA TYR A 166 -28.13 -19.78 8.49
C TYR A 166 -26.91 -19.68 7.60
N VAL A 167 -25.77 -19.24 8.16
CA VAL A 167 -24.48 -19.20 7.47
C VAL A 167 -23.46 -19.99 8.28
N ARG A 168 -22.74 -20.90 7.63
CA ARG A 168 -21.65 -21.69 8.23
C ARG A 168 -20.38 -21.55 7.41
N ILE A 169 -19.26 -21.34 8.08
CA ILE A 169 -17.97 -21.07 7.43
C ILE A 169 -16.87 -21.92 8.05
N TRP A 170 -15.96 -22.38 7.19
CA TRP A 170 -14.72 -23.05 7.55
C TRP A 170 -13.55 -22.42 6.80
N PHE A 171 -12.45 -22.14 7.48
CA PHE A 171 -11.19 -21.76 6.83
C PHE A 171 -9.99 -22.09 7.71
N GLN A 172 -8.84 -22.28 7.08
CA GLN A 172 -7.58 -22.51 7.78
C GLN A 172 -6.85 -21.19 8.00
N MET A 173 -6.10 -21.09 9.09
CA MET A 173 -5.26 -19.95 9.39
C MET A 173 -3.89 -20.42 9.90
N ASP A 174 -2.85 -19.69 9.50
CA ASP A 174 -1.49 -19.84 10.05
C ASP A 174 -1.30 -18.83 11.18
N LYS A 175 -1.05 -19.29 12.40
CA LYS A 175 -0.60 -18.43 13.51
C LYS A 175 0.92 -18.29 13.44
N GLY A 176 1.37 -17.06 13.18
CA GLY A 176 2.77 -16.68 13.22
C GLY A 176 3.31 -16.76 14.64
N GLY A 177 4.16 -17.74 14.92
CA GLY A 177 4.94 -17.77 16.15
C GLY A 177 6.04 -16.71 16.09
N GLY A 178 6.13 -15.86 17.11
CA GLY A 178 7.22 -14.90 17.23
C GLY A 178 8.59 -15.60 17.10
N GLY A 179 9.41 -15.12 16.18
CA GLY A 179 10.86 -15.38 16.14
C GLY A 179 11.35 -16.76 15.69
N SER A 180 10.48 -17.69 15.27
CA SER A 180 10.93 -18.96 14.68
C SER A 180 10.01 -19.39 13.54
N ASN A 181 10.58 -20.00 12.50
CA ASN A 181 9.90 -20.47 11.28
C ASN A 181 8.85 -21.57 11.51
N GLN A 182 8.18 -21.63 12.66
CA GLN A 182 7.08 -22.56 12.93
C GLN A 182 5.75 -21.83 12.83
N LYS A 183 5.09 -22.02 11.68
CA LYS A 183 3.67 -21.69 11.51
C LYS A 183 2.85 -22.74 12.26
N THR A 184 1.94 -22.31 13.12
CA THR A 184 0.96 -23.23 13.74
C THR A 184 -0.36 -23.12 13.00
N HIS A 185 -0.87 -24.23 12.47
CA HIS A 185 -2.12 -24.24 11.69
C HIS A 185 -3.33 -24.34 12.64
N ALA A 186 -4.41 -23.65 12.31
CA ALA A 186 -5.70 -23.77 13.01
C ALA A 186 -6.86 -23.80 12.01
N LEU A 187 -7.91 -24.55 12.34
CA LEU A 187 -9.18 -24.55 11.62
C LEU A 187 -10.17 -23.63 12.34
N MET A 188 -10.63 -22.59 11.66
CA MET A 188 -11.68 -21.70 12.16
C MET A 188 -13.06 -22.19 11.71
N LEU A 189 -13.98 -22.25 12.67
CA LEU A 189 -15.39 -22.55 12.50
C LEU A 189 -16.21 -21.32 12.86
N VAL A 190 -17.13 -20.92 11.99
CA VAL A 190 -18.05 -19.80 12.24
C VAL A 190 -19.48 -20.25 11.95
N GLU A 191 -20.40 -19.97 12.87
CA GLU A 191 -21.84 -20.16 12.70
C GLU A 191 -22.56 -18.83 12.91
N ILE A 192 -23.48 -18.51 12.00
CA ILE A 192 -24.25 -17.28 12.03
C ILE A 192 -25.73 -17.60 11.82
N LEU A 193 -26.57 -17.06 12.71
CA LEU A 193 -28.00 -17.02 12.58
C LEU A 193 -28.43 -15.56 12.34
N ILE A 194 -28.95 -15.25 11.16
CA ILE A 194 -29.48 -13.92 10.82
C ILE A 194 -31.00 -14.00 10.90
N THR A 195 -31.61 -13.25 11.81
CA THR A 195 -33.07 -13.26 12.03
C THR A 195 -33.76 -12.06 11.38
N SER A 196 -33.02 -10.99 11.08
CA SER A 196 -33.53 -9.82 10.38
C SER A 196 -32.41 -9.10 9.65
N GLY A 197 -32.65 -8.68 8.41
CA GLY A 197 -31.72 -7.84 7.66
C GLY A 197 -31.69 -6.42 8.20
N TYR A 198 -30.66 -5.65 7.87
CA TYR A 198 -30.57 -4.26 8.32
C TYR A 198 -31.66 -3.39 7.66
N THR A 199 -32.20 -2.45 8.43
CA THR A 199 -33.20 -1.45 8.00
C THR A 199 -32.81 -0.08 8.54
N THR A 200 -33.61 0.96 8.26
CA THR A 200 -33.40 2.29 8.85
C THR A 200 -33.55 2.29 10.38
N THR A 201 -34.36 1.38 10.94
CA THR A 201 -34.61 1.26 12.39
C THR A 201 -33.74 0.19 13.06
N ASN A 202 -33.17 -0.72 12.29
CA ASN A 202 -32.23 -1.74 12.72
C ASN A 202 -30.98 -1.67 11.83
N PRO A 203 -30.07 -0.71 12.08
CA PRO A 203 -28.96 -0.43 11.16
C PRO A 203 -27.93 -1.56 11.09
N TYR A 204 -27.96 -2.51 12.04
CA TYR A 204 -27.03 -3.63 12.08
C TYR A 204 -27.55 -4.89 11.38
N GLY A 205 -28.87 -5.05 11.28
CA GLY A 205 -29.48 -6.38 11.15
C GLY A 205 -29.48 -7.10 12.50
N LEU A 206 -30.40 -8.03 12.72
CA LEU A 206 -30.38 -8.88 13.92
C LEU A 206 -29.72 -10.20 13.58
N PHE A 207 -28.66 -10.53 14.30
CA PHE A 207 -27.90 -11.75 14.07
C PHE A 207 -27.17 -12.22 15.33
N ASN A 208 -26.79 -13.49 15.34
CA ASN A 208 -25.92 -14.08 16.34
C ASN A 208 -24.83 -14.89 15.63
N MET A 209 -23.57 -14.53 15.83
CA MET A 209 -22.40 -15.18 15.27
C MET A 209 -21.55 -15.75 16.39
N ASN A 210 -21.30 -17.06 16.36
CA ASN A 210 -20.33 -17.72 17.23
C ASN A 210 -19.18 -18.25 16.39
N PHE A 211 -17.95 -18.12 16.90
CA PHE A 211 -16.76 -18.61 16.21
C PHE A 211 -15.76 -19.26 17.16
N ALA A 212 -14.96 -20.17 16.62
CA ALA A 212 -13.89 -20.86 17.32
C ALA A 212 -12.77 -21.30 16.37
N ALA A 213 -11.51 -21.15 16.79
CA ALA A 213 -10.35 -21.70 16.10
C ALA A 213 -9.75 -22.83 16.92
N TYR A 214 -9.58 -23.99 16.29
CA TYR A 214 -8.98 -25.18 16.90
C TYR A 214 -7.61 -25.44 16.28
N PRO A 215 -6.59 -25.84 17.07
CA PRO A 215 -5.33 -26.33 16.52
C PRO A 215 -5.58 -27.43 15.49
N ALA A 216 -4.92 -27.33 14.34
CA ALA A 216 -5.08 -28.27 13.24
C ALA A 216 -3.71 -28.59 12.61
N ASP A 217 -3.66 -29.65 11.80
CA ASP A 217 -2.52 -29.89 10.91
C ASP A 217 -2.65 -29.10 9.60
N ALA A 218 -1.65 -29.19 8.72
CA ALA A 218 -1.63 -28.54 7.41
C ALA A 218 -2.75 -29.01 6.44
N THR A 219 -3.49 -30.06 6.79
CA THR A 219 -4.64 -30.54 6.02
C THR A 219 -5.98 -30.08 6.61
N GLY A 220 -5.95 -29.36 7.74
CA GLY A 220 -7.14 -28.85 8.41
C GLY A 220 -7.81 -29.87 9.34
N VAL A 221 -7.11 -30.95 9.70
CA VAL A 221 -7.60 -31.90 10.69
C VAL A 221 -7.30 -31.36 12.08
N ILE A 222 -8.34 -31.21 12.90
CA ILE A 222 -8.21 -30.73 14.28
C ILE A 222 -7.34 -31.70 15.10
N THR A 223 -6.27 -31.16 15.70
CA THR A 223 -5.33 -31.89 16.55
C THR A 223 -5.63 -31.72 18.04
N SER A 224 -6.39 -30.70 18.41
CA SER A 224 -6.83 -30.45 19.79
C SER A 224 -8.23 -29.85 19.83
N GLN A 225 -9.08 -30.39 20.72
CA GLN A 225 -10.45 -29.91 20.93
C GLN A 225 -10.55 -28.70 21.85
N THR A 226 -9.43 -28.21 22.35
CA THR A 226 -9.38 -26.96 23.10
C THR A 226 -9.17 -25.80 22.11
N PRO A 227 -10.14 -24.89 21.96
CA PRO A 227 -9.99 -23.78 21.03
C PRO A 227 -8.89 -22.83 21.51
N VAL A 228 -8.03 -22.41 20.59
CA VAL A 228 -7.02 -21.36 20.82
C VAL A 228 -7.58 -19.96 20.65
N MET A 229 -8.74 -19.84 20.01
CA MET A 229 -9.53 -18.61 19.90
C MET A 229 -11.01 -18.97 19.94
N LYS A 230 -11.83 -18.18 20.62
CA LYS A 230 -13.29 -18.29 20.58
C LYS A 230 -13.95 -16.95 20.83
N GLY A 231 -15.17 -16.76 20.33
CA GLY A 231 -15.89 -15.53 20.56
C GLY A 231 -17.30 -15.52 19.98
N ILE A 232 -18.01 -14.44 20.31
CA ILE A 232 -19.38 -14.15 19.92
C ILE A 232 -19.48 -12.71 19.43
N LEU A 233 -20.25 -12.49 18.36
CA LEU A 233 -20.67 -11.18 17.87
C LEU A 233 -22.17 -11.25 17.56
N ARG A 234 -22.99 -10.42 18.21
CA ARG A 234 -24.43 -10.44 17.99
C ARG A 234 -25.04 -9.04 17.98
N ALA A 235 -26.12 -8.89 17.23
CA ALA A 235 -26.97 -7.72 17.25
C ALA A 235 -28.39 -8.15 17.65
N VAL A 236 -28.88 -7.62 18.76
CA VAL A 236 -30.16 -8.01 19.38
C VAL A 236 -30.96 -6.77 19.77
N ASN A 237 -32.28 -6.88 19.89
CA ASN A 237 -33.07 -5.81 20.48
C ASN A 237 -32.69 -5.66 21.96
N ASP A 238 -32.58 -4.42 22.45
CA ASP A 238 -32.35 -4.16 23.87
C ASP A 238 -33.58 -4.60 24.69
N PRO A 239 -33.47 -5.60 25.57
CA PRO A 239 -34.60 -6.10 26.34
C PRO A 239 -35.13 -5.07 27.35
N ASN A 240 -34.32 -4.09 27.73
CA ASN A 240 -34.63 -3.11 28.76
C ASN A 240 -35.07 -1.76 28.18
N ASN A 241 -34.79 -1.50 26.90
CA ASN A 241 -35.11 -0.22 26.24
C ASN A 241 -35.76 -0.45 24.88
N ALA A 242 -37.10 -0.38 24.83
CA ALA A 242 -37.85 -0.49 23.58
C ALA A 242 -37.37 0.54 22.55
N GLY A 243 -37.14 0.10 21.31
CA GLY A 243 -36.63 0.93 20.23
C GLY A 243 -35.11 1.11 20.22
N LYS A 244 -34.36 0.34 21.03
CA LYS A 244 -32.88 0.27 20.92
C LYS A 244 -32.42 -1.12 20.48
N VAL A 245 -31.27 -1.14 19.81
CA VAL A 245 -30.54 -2.35 19.40
C VAL A 245 -29.19 -2.35 20.11
N LEU A 246 -28.81 -3.51 20.64
CA LEU A 246 -27.50 -3.79 21.21
C LEU A 246 -26.65 -4.53 20.18
N LEU A 247 -25.46 -4.01 19.89
CA LEU A 247 -24.37 -4.76 19.27
C LEU A 247 -23.42 -5.20 20.38
N GLU A 248 -23.22 -6.51 20.51
CA GLU A 248 -22.46 -7.10 21.59
C GLU A 248 -21.37 -8.02 21.03
N TYR A 249 -20.18 -7.92 21.61
CA TYR A 249 -18.99 -8.61 21.16
C TYR A 249 -18.18 -9.11 22.35
N TRP A 250 -17.67 -10.34 22.24
CA TRP A 250 -16.65 -10.86 23.14
C TRP A 250 -15.76 -11.87 22.42
N MET A 251 -14.47 -11.84 22.71
CA MET A 251 -13.51 -12.86 22.26
C MET A 251 -12.52 -13.20 23.37
N ALA A 252 -11.99 -14.42 23.30
CA ALA A 252 -10.81 -14.86 24.03
C ALA A 252 -9.83 -15.56 23.08
N GLU A 253 -8.55 -15.21 23.20
CA GLU A 253 -7.46 -15.89 22.49
C GLU A 253 -6.39 -16.35 23.49
N THR A 254 -5.95 -17.59 23.35
CA THR A 254 -4.89 -18.18 24.19
C THR A 254 -3.59 -18.32 23.39
N GLY A 255 -2.49 -17.80 23.93
CA GLY A 255 -1.16 -17.87 23.33
C GLY A 255 -0.05 -17.73 24.38
N GLY A 256 1.03 -18.50 24.28
CA GLY A 256 2.17 -18.41 25.19
C GLY A 256 1.84 -18.67 26.67
N GLY A 257 0.75 -19.39 26.97
CA GLY A 257 0.26 -19.63 28.34
C GLY A 257 -0.63 -18.53 28.92
N GLN A 258 -0.87 -17.44 28.19
CA GLN A 258 -1.75 -16.34 28.58
C GLN A 258 -3.07 -16.38 27.77
N THR A 259 -4.16 -15.89 28.36
CA THR A 259 -5.44 -15.70 27.65
C THR A 259 -5.80 -14.22 27.63
N ASN A 260 -5.92 -13.67 26.42
CA ASN A 260 -6.30 -12.30 26.18
C ASN A 260 -7.80 -12.23 25.88
N THR A 261 -8.50 -11.30 26.51
CA THR A 261 -9.94 -11.11 26.32
C THR A 261 -10.27 -9.70 25.88
N GLN A 262 -11.20 -9.56 24.93
CA GLN A 262 -11.73 -8.28 24.48
C GLN A 262 -13.25 -8.35 24.43
N GLY A 263 -13.93 -7.21 24.57
CA GLY A 263 -15.38 -7.18 24.44
C GLY A 263 -15.94 -5.77 24.34
N ALA A 264 -17.14 -5.67 23.80
CA ALA A 264 -17.84 -4.40 23.62
C ALA A 264 -19.36 -4.61 23.65
N THR A 265 -20.07 -3.65 24.23
CA THR A 265 -21.51 -3.52 24.11
C THR A 265 -21.85 -2.12 23.66
N VAL A 266 -22.55 -2.01 22.54
CA VAL A 266 -22.96 -0.74 21.93
C VAL A 266 -24.48 -0.72 21.82
N SER A 267 -25.10 0.20 22.54
CA SER A 267 -26.53 0.47 22.45
C SER A 267 -26.79 1.63 21.50
N ARG A 268 -27.71 1.43 20.55
CA ARG A 268 -28.13 2.46 19.61
C ARG A 268 -29.65 2.54 19.53
N SER A 269 -30.18 3.75 19.59
CA SER A 269 -31.60 4.02 19.28
C SER A 269 -31.92 3.76 17.82
N SER A 270 -33.15 3.34 17.52
CA SER A 270 -33.58 2.99 16.16
C SER A 270 -33.50 4.17 15.18
N ASP A 271 -33.65 5.41 15.66
CA ASP A 271 -33.47 6.62 14.84
C ASP A 271 -31.99 7.07 14.75
N GLY A 272 -31.10 6.41 15.50
CA GLY A 272 -29.68 6.74 15.57
C GLY A 272 -29.36 8.06 16.29
N ALA A 273 -30.35 8.70 16.93
CA ALA A 273 -30.18 10.01 17.56
C ALA A 273 -29.42 9.93 18.89
N THR A 274 -29.48 8.78 19.57
CA THR A 274 -28.84 8.54 20.86
C THR A 274 -28.24 7.15 20.97
N GLY A 275 -27.21 7.02 21.80
CA GLY A 275 -26.66 5.73 22.14
C GLY A 275 -25.50 5.86 23.11
N GLY A 276 -24.86 4.74 23.36
CA GLY A 276 -23.72 4.64 24.25
C GLY A 276 -23.30 3.20 24.41
N GLY A 277 -22.25 2.96 25.18
CA GLY A 277 -21.72 1.63 25.32
C GLY A 277 -20.60 1.54 26.31
N GLU A 278 -20.11 0.32 26.45
CA GLU A 278 -18.99 -0.01 27.30
C GLU A 278 -18.08 -1.01 26.59
N VAL A 279 -16.77 -0.79 26.69
CA VAL A 279 -15.75 -1.64 26.06
C VAL A 279 -14.73 -2.14 27.06
N THR A 280 -14.11 -3.25 26.73
CA THR A 280 -12.93 -3.79 27.41
C THR A 280 -11.80 -4.01 26.41
N TYR A 281 -10.61 -3.49 26.73
CA TYR A 281 -9.39 -3.67 25.94
C TYR A 281 -8.27 -4.26 26.81
N THR A 282 -7.28 -4.89 26.18
CA THR A 282 -6.09 -5.42 26.87
C THR A 282 -4.95 -4.42 26.73
N ASP A 283 -4.47 -3.89 27.85
CA ASP A 283 -3.26 -3.07 27.91
C ASP A 283 -2.04 -3.96 28.15
N TYR A 284 -0.95 -3.71 27.43
CA TYR A 284 0.29 -4.47 27.53
C TYR A 284 1.38 -3.57 28.08
N THR A 285 1.82 -3.85 29.30
CA THR A 285 3.00 -3.21 29.86
C THR A 285 4.22 -4.08 29.62
N TRP A 286 5.26 -3.51 29.01
CA TRP A 286 6.53 -4.19 28.80
C TRP A 286 7.48 -3.85 29.96
N ASP A 287 7.91 -4.86 30.70
CA ASP A 287 8.96 -4.70 31.72
C ASP A 287 10.32 -4.98 31.10
N ASN A 288 11.10 -3.92 30.88
CA ASN A 288 12.47 -4.00 30.38
C ASN A 288 13.43 -4.80 31.29
N THR A 289 13.08 -5.01 32.56
CA THR A 289 13.91 -5.71 33.55
C THR A 289 13.71 -7.22 33.50
N SER A 290 12.47 -7.69 33.35
CA SER A 290 12.13 -9.11 33.25
C SER A 290 12.00 -9.62 31.81
N GLY A 291 11.94 -8.72 30.82
CA GLY A 291 11.70 -9.09 29.42
C GLY A 291 10.33 -9.72 29.18
N GLN A 292 9.36 -9.46 30.07
CA GLN A 292 8.00 -9.97 29.99
C GLN A 292 6.99 -8.85 29.74
N SER A 293 5.93 -9.19 29.00
CA SER A 293 4.76 -8.36 28.83
C SER A 293 3.66 -8.78 29.80
N THR A 294 3.07 -7.83 30.52
CA THR A 294 1.92 -8.06 31.41
C THR A 294 0.65 -7.52 30.74
N ALA A 295 -0.31 -8.40 30.48
CA ALA A 295 -1.62 -8.05 29.95
C ALA A 295 -2.57 -7.67 31.10
N SER A 296 -3.21 -6.49 31.02
CA SER A 296 -4.20 -6.02 31.99
C SER A 296 -5.49 -5.58 31.28
N PRO A 297 -6.66 -6.17 31.60
CA PRO A 297 -7.92 -5.72 31.03
C PRO A 297 -8.30 -4.34 31.58
N LYS A 298 -8.69 -3.43 30.70
CA LYS A 298 -9.10 -2.05 30.98
C LYS A 298 -10.49 -1.79 30.42
N ARG A 299 -11.25 -0.87 31.02
CA ARG A 299 -12.64 -0.56 30.61
C ARG A 299 -12.84 0.92 30.33
N ALA A 300 -13.71 1.23 29.38
CA ALA A 300 -14.15 2.59 29.07
C ALA A 300 -15.64 2.62 28.73
N ARG A 301 -16.30 3.75 29.02
CA ARG A 301 -17.69 4.02 28.67
C ARG A 301 -17.77 5.16 27.69
N PHE A 302 -18.81 5.13 26.86
CA PHE A 302 -19.13 6.23 25.96
C PHE A 302 -20.63 6.45 25.83
N ALA A 303 -21.00 7.66 25.40
CA ALA A 303 -22.36 8.04 25.06
C ALA A 303 -22.35 9.08 23.94
N PHE A 304 -23.42 9.13 23.15
CA PHE A 304 -23.60 10.12 22.11
C PHE A 304 -25.05 10.58 22.01
N SER A 305 -25.23 11.84 21.61
CA SER A 305 -26.55 12.38 21.27
C SER A 305 -26.45 13.47 20.21
N THR A 306 -27.28 13.34 19.18
CA THR A 306 -27.43 14.35 18.13
C THR A 306 -28.02 15.65 18.67
N GLY A 307 -28.84 15.59 19.72
CA GLY A 307 -29.47 16.76 20.35
C GLY A 307 -28.48 17.62 21.15
N SER A 308 -27.46 17.02 21.78
CA SER A 308 -26.37 17.76 22.44
C SER A 308 -25.23 18.11 21.48
N GLY A 309 -25.18 17.47 20.31
CA GLY A 309 -24.08 17.59 19.36
C GLY A 309 -22.75 17.16 19.97
N ALA A 310 -22.76 16.10 20.79
CA ALA A 310 -21.59 15.64 21.53
C ALA A 310 -21.49 14.11 21.60
N PHE A 311 -20.27 13.62 21.41
CA PHE A 311 -19.81 12.29 21.79
C PHE A 311 -18.95 12.43 23.06
N ILE A 312 -19.13 11.52 24.03
CA ILE A 312 -18.47 11.59 25.33
C ILE A 312 -17.91 10.23 25.65
N ARG A 313 -16.66 10.16 26.07
CA ARG A 313 -16.01 8.93 26.54
C ARG A 313 -15.25 9.14 27.84
N GLN A 314 -15.15 8.11 28.65
CA GLN A 314 -14.43 8.15 29.93
C GLN A 314 -13.84 6.77 30.24
N GLY A 315 -12.55 6.75 30.62
CA GLY A 315 -11.92 5.55 31.17
C GLY A 315 -12.43 5.26 32.57
N LEU A 316 -12.69 3.98 32.87
CA LEU A 316 -13.08 3.53 34.22
C LEU A 316 -11.88 3.15 35.09
N ASP A 317 -10.71 2.95 34.49
CA ASP A 317 -9.46 2.66 35.17
C ASP A 317 -8.60 3.95 35.23
N THR A 318 -8.08 4.29 36.41
CA THR A 318 -7.29 5.52 36.65
C THR A 318 -5.82 5.40 36.24
N THR A 319 -5.38 4.22 35.78
CA THR A 319 -3.98 3.96 35.39
C THR A 319 -3.73 4.07 33.88
N LEU A 320 -4.69 4.59 33.12
CA LEU A 320 -4.56 4.71 31.68
C LEU A 320 -3.48 5.73 31.28
N PRO A 321 -2.71 5.46 30.22
CA PRO A 321 -1.98 6.52 29.52
C PRO A 321 -2.93 7.56 28.87
N TYR A 322 -4.24 7.28 28.86
CA TYR A 322 -5.31 8.06 28.21
C TYR A 322 -6.13 8.96 29.12
N SER A 323 -5.82 9.01 30.41
CA SER A 323 -6.18 10.13 31.27
C SER A 323 -5.40 9.99 32.57
N SER A 324 -4.49 10.91 32.86
CA SER A 324 -3.89 11.03 34.20
C SER A 324 -4.90 11.50 35.27
N SER A 325 -6.18 11.59 34.92
CA SER A 325 -7.32 11.71 35.83
C SER A 325 -8.54 11.20 35.07
N GLY A 326 -9.33 10.24 35.56
CA GLY A 326 -10.53 9.69 34.88
C GLY A 326 -11.62 10.71 34.51
N ALA A 327 -11.29 11.70 33.69
CA ALA A 327 -12.09 12.81 33.23
C ALA A 327 -12.67 12.46 31.86
N ALA A 328 -13.88 12.94 31.60
CA ALA A 328 -14.53 12.71 30.32
C ALA A 328 -13.84 13.51 29.21
N ILE A 329 -13.66 12.86 28.05
CA ILE A 329 -13.25 13.49 26.80
C ILE A 329 -14.49 13.64 25.94
N CYS A 330 -14.69 14.83 25.38
CA CYS A 330 -15.88 15.17 24.61
C CYS A 330 -15.52 15.70 23.23
N GLU A 331 -16.27 15.24 22.25
CA GLU A 331 -16.01 15.47 20.83
C GLU A 331 -17.30 15.97 20.15
N ASP A 332 -17.15 16.82 19.15
CA ASP A 332 -18.24 17.45 18.41
C ASP A 332 -18.73 16.53 17.29
N THR A 333 -20.00 16.14 17.35
CA THR A 333 -20.60 15.26 16.33
C THR A 333 -20.97 16.00 15.04
N ALA A 334 -20.74 17.31 14.95
CA ALA A 334 -21.02 18.13 13.76
C ALA A 334 -19.75 18.61 13.03
N ASN A 335 -18.59 18.61 13.71
CA ASN A 335 -17.34 19.14 13.17
C ASN A 335 -16.27 18.05 13.11
N PHE A 336 -15.75 17.79 11.90
CA PHE A 336 -14.86 16.66 11.64
C PHE A 336 -13.58 17.09 10.91
N LYS A 337 -12.49 16.37 11.19
CA LYS A 337 -11.36 16.18 10.28
C LYS A 337 -11.56 14.91 9.47
N TYR A 338 -10.93 14.81 8.31
CA TYR A 338 -11.12 13.77 7.32
C TYR A 338 -9.79 13.08 7.00
N SER A 339 -9.82 11.81 6.70
CA SER A 339 -8.69 11.05 6.18
C SER A 339 -9.20 10.04 5.18
N VAL A 340 -8.53 9.86 4.04
CA VAL A 340 -8.97 8.93 3.00
C VAL A 340 -7.92 7.86 2.81
N TRP A 341 -8.35 6.61 2.85
CA TRP A 341 -7.47 5.44 2.85
C TRP A 341 -7.49 4.71 1.50
N SER A 342 -8.47 5.01 0.64
CA SER A 342 -8.58 4.41 -0.67
C SER A 342 -9.20 5.38 -1.68
N TYR A 343 -8.63 5.42 -2.88
CA TYR A 343 -9.13 6.21 -4.00
C TYR A 343 -9.36 5.36 -5.25
N GLY A 344 -10.48 5.61 -5.93
CA GLY A 344 -10.76 5.14 -7.28
C GLY A 344 -10.37 6.19 -8.31
N MET A 345 -9.88 5.74 -9.47
CA MET A 345 -9.64 6.58 -10.63
C MET A 345 -10.58 6.21 -11.77
N TYR A 346 -11.04 7.24 -12.49
CA TYR A 346 -11.99 7.13 -13.58
C TYR A 346 -11.49 7.90 -14.80
N ASP A 347 -11.74 7.38 -15.99
CA ASP A 347 -11.35 8.03 -17.23
C ASP A 347 -12.25 9.23 -17.55
N VAL A 348 -12.02 9.85 -18.71
CA VAL A 348 -12.82 11.00 -19.20
C VAL A 348 -14.30 10.64 -19.49
N ASN A 349 -14.65 9.36 -19.50
CA ASN A 349 -16.00 8.85 -19.73
C ASN A 349 -16.68 8.38 -18.43
N GLY A 350 -16.00 8.45 -17.29
CA GLY A 350 -16.50 8.01 -15.99
C GLY A 350 -16.42 6.49 -15.78
N ALA A 351 -15.72 5.76 -16.66
CA ALA A 351 -15.41 4.35 -16.48
C ALA A 351 -14.17 4.20 -15.58
N ARG A 352 -14.08 3.11 -14.81
CA ARG A 352 -12.89 2.87 -13.95
C ARG A 352 -11.62 2.76 -14.80
N VAL A 353 -10.55 3.41 -14.37
CA VAL A 353 -9.21 3.16 -14.92
C VAL A 353 -8.71 1.84 -14.31
N ASN A 354 -8.98 0.72 -14.99
CA ASN A 354 -8.51 -0.59 -14.55
C ASN A 354 -7.13 -0.89 -15.14
N LEU A 355 -6.16 -1.20 -14.27
CA LEU A 355 -4.87 -1.75 -14.68
C LEU A 355 -4.99 -3.28 -14.69
N MET A 356 -4.46 -3.94 -15.72
CA MET A 356 -4.23 -5.40 -15.71
C MET A 356 -3.08 -5.72 -14.74
N SER A 357 -3.36 -5.63 -13.44
CA SER A 357 -2.39 -5.80 -12.36
C SER A 357 -2.10 -7.27 -12.01
N GLY A 358 -2.93 -8.20 -12.52
CA GLY A 358 -2.77 -9.63 -12.31
C GLY A 358 -4.02 -10.46 -12.61
N PHE A 359 -3.94 -11.75 -12.31
CA PHE A 359 -5.09 -12.64 -12.22
C PHE A 359 -4.76 -13.87 -11.37
N PRO A 360 -5.77 -14.60 -10.84
CA PRO A 360 -5.49 -15.78 -10.05
C PRO A 360 -5.21 -17.00 -10.93
N ILE A 361 -4.42 -17.91 -10.38
CA ILE A 361 -3.76 -19.01 -11.08
C ILE A 361 -3.85 -20.31 -10.29
N LYS A 362 -3.69 -21.42 -11.01
CA LYS A 362 -3.61 -22.76 -10.44
C LYS A 362 -2.35 -23.47 -10.92
N TYR A 363 -1.64 -24.13 -10.02
CA TYR A 363 -0.57 -25.07 -10.34
C TYR A 363 -0.94 -26.44 -9.76
N THR A 364 -0.63 -27.52 -10.45
CA THR A 364 -0.97 -28.88 -10.00
C THR A 364 0.30 -29.71 -9.93
N ASP A 365 0.57 -30.30 -8.77
CA ASP A 365 1.58 -31.34 -8.56
C ASP A 365 0.91 -32.68 -8.20
N SER A 366 1.23 -33.27 -7.04
CA SER A 366 0.42 -34.21 -6.29
C SER A 366 -0.96 -33.66 -5.84
N ARG A 367 -1.12 -32.33 -5.74
CA ARG A 367 -2.34 -31.62 -5.33
C ARG A 367 -2.51 -30.32 -6.11
N ASP A 368 -3.71 -29.73 -6.05
CA ASP A 368 -3.98 -28.42 -6.65
C ASP A 368 -3.56 -27.29 -5.69
N HIS A 369 -2.71 -26.40 -6.20
CA HIS A 369 -2.23 -25.17 -5.56
C HIS A 369 -2.88 -23.96 -6.22
N TYR A 370 -3.46 -23.06 -5.43
CA TYR A 370 -4.09 -21.84 -5.93
C TYR A 370 -3.30 -20.61 -5.47
N GLY A 371 -3.13 -19.67 -6.39
CA GLY A 371 -2.31 -18.48 -6.16
C GLY A 371 -2.74 -17.30 -7.00
N TYR A 372 -1.92 -16.27 -7.01
CA TYR A 372 -2.10 -15.07 -7.81
C TYR A 372 -0.81 -14.71 -8.54
N VAL A 373 -0.93 -14.24 -9.78
CA VAL A 373 0.19 -13.70 -10.55
C VAL A 373 -0.09 -12.25 -10.92
N GLY A 374 0.89 -11.38 -10.75
CA GLY A 374 0.81 -9.98 -11.11
C GLY A 374 2.16 -9.36 -11.38
N ASN A 375 2.24 -8.03 -11.40
CA ASN A 375 3.48 -7.28 -11.68
C ASN A 375 4.62 -7.59 -10.70
N TRP A 376 4.28 -8.06 -9.49
CA TRP A 376 5.23 -8.41 -8.42
C TRP A 376 5.67 -9.88 -8.45
N GLY A 377 5.23 -10.63 -9.46
CA GLY A 377 5.52 -12.05 -9.62
C GLY A 377 4.33 -12.92 -9.23
N MET A 378 4.64 -14.18 -8.94
CA MET A 378 3.68 -15.24 -8.67
C MET A 378 3.77 -15.63 -7.19
N ASN A 379 2.61 -15.70 -6.53
CA ASN A 379 2.49 -16.07 -5.12
C ASN A 379 1.47 -17.20 -4.97
N PHE A 380 1.83 -18.20 -4.18
CA PHE A 380 0.95 -19.29 -3.72
C PHE A 380 0.89 -19.26 -2.20
N MET A 381 -0.24 -19.70 -1.63
CA MET A 381 -0.46 -19.66 -0.19
C MET A 381 0.29 -20.72 0.59
N ASP A 382 0.55 -21.84 -0.06
CA ASP A 382 1.37 -22.91 0.45
C ASP A 382 2.79 -22.84 -0.12
N ASP A 383 3.74 -23.40 0.63
CA ASP A 383 5.14 -23.46 0.21
C ASP A 383 5.28 -24.43 -0.97
N VAL A 384 5.01 -23.92 -2.18
CA VAL A 384 5.14 -24.65 -3.44
C VAL A 384 6.23 -24.04 -4.30
N THR A 385 7.17 -24.89 -4.72
CA THR A 385 8.24 -24.50 -5.64
C THR A 385 7.85 -24.91 -7.05
N VAL A 386 7.50 -23.94 -7.89
CA VAL A 386 7.19 -24.19 -9.30
C VAL A 386 8.45 -24.12 -10.15
N ALA A 387 8.77 -25.18 -10.90
CA ALA A 387 9.96 -25.24 -11.75
C ALA A 387 9.86 -24.35 -13.02
N ASP A 388 10.99 -23.93 -13.60
CA ASP A 388 11.01 -23.29 -14.94
C ASP A 388 10.41 -24.27 -15.98
N GLY A 389 9.58 -23.77 -16.88
CA GLY A 389 8.88 -24.57 -17.88
C GLY A 389 7.61 -25.29 -17.39
N ALA A 390 7.26 -25.20 -16.10
CA ALA A 390 6.04 -25.80 -15.58
C ALA A 390 4.78 -25.12 -16.14
N THR A 391 3.69 -25.88 -16.29
CA THR A 391 2.40 -25.32 -16.69
C THR A 391 1.65 -24.76 -15.50
N VAL A 392 1.28 -23.49 -15.57
CA VAL A 392 0.43 -22.78 -14.61
C VAL A 392 -0.83 -22.33 -15.35
N TYR A 393 -1.99 -22.56 -14.76
CA TYR A 393 -3.27 -22.26 -15.40
C TYR A 393 -3.80 -20.93 -14.90
N LYS A 394 -4.02 -19.96 -15.80
CA LYS A 394 -4.93 -18.86 -15.51
C LYS A 394 -6.30 -19.45 -15.29
N GLN A 395 -6.88 -19.12 -14.15
CA GLN A 395 -8.23 -19.53 -13.83
C GLN A 395 -9.16 -18.35 -14.11
N VAL A 396 -10.25 -18.62 -14.85
CA VAL A 396 -11.37 -17.69 -14.96
C VAL A 396 -12.60 -18.43 -14.44
N TRP A 397 -13.05 -18.02 -13.27
CA TRP A 397 -14.21 -18.61 -12.61
C TRP A 397 -15.46 -18.02 -13.26
N SER A 398 -16.31 -18.92 -13.72
CA SER A 398 -17.66 -18.61 -14.18
C SER A 398 -18.61 -19.56 -13.47
N ASN A 399 -19.91 -19.32 -13.56
CA ASN A 399 -20.91 -20.19 -12.96
C ASN A 399 -20.89 -21.55 -13.71
N GLY A 400 -20.06 -22.50 -13.26
CA GLY A 400 -19.74 -23.74 -13.96
C GLY A 400 -18.33 -24.27 -13.66
N ALA A 401 -17.79 -25.12 -14.54
CA ALA A 401 -16.39 -25.53 -14.46
C ALA A 401 -15.49 -24.32 -14.81
N PRO A 402 -14.42 -24.04 -14.03
CA PRO A 402 -13.54 -22.91 -14.30
C PRO A 402 -12.88 -23.08 -15.67
N SER A 403 -12.85 -22.01 -16.47
CA SER A 403 -12.06 -22.06 -17.70
C SER A 403 -10.59 -21.88 -17.31
N SER A 404 -9.79 -22.87 -17.71
CA SER A 404 -8.36 -22.93 -17.39
C SER A 404 -7.57 -22.67 -18.67
N THR A 405 -6.90 -21.53 -18.74
CA THR A 405 -5.98 -21.23 -19.85
C THR A 405 -4.56 -21.59 -19.41
N PRO A 406 -3.88 -22.54 -20.07
CA PRO A 406 -2.52 -22.91 -19.69
C PRO A 406 -1.53 -21.81 -20.09
N TYR A 407 -0.59 -21.55 -19.20
CA TYR A 407 0.60 -20.74 -19.42
C TYR A 407 1.83 -21.55 -19.01
N THR A 408 2.96 -21.27 -19.65
CA THR A 408 4.25 -21.86 -19.29
C THR A 408 5.01 -20.90 -18.41
N LEU A 409 5.39 -21.30 -17.20
CA LEU A 409 6.22 -20.48 -16.33
C LEU A 409 7.61 -20.31 -16.95
N LYS A 410 8.08 -19.06 -17.03
CA LYS A 410 9.45 -18.74 -17.42
C LYS A 410 10.17 -18.03 -16.28
N LYS A 411 11.23 -18.65 -15.79
CA LYS A 411 12.20 -18.07 -14.86
C LYS A 411 13.51 -17.79 -15.61
N SER A 412 14.05 -16.60 -15.46
CA SER A 412 15.37 -16.23 -16.01
C SER A 412 16.46 -16.28 -14.94
N GLY A 413 17.72 -16.28 -15.37
CA GLY A 413 18.86 -16.15 -14.46
C GLY A 413 19.10 -14.71 -13.95
N GLY A 414 18.34 -13.74 -14.45
CA GLY A 414 18.44 -12.33 -14.08
C GLY A 414 17.42 -11.47 -14.83
N LYS A 415 17.29 -10.20 -14.48
CA LYS A 415 16.34 -9.27 -15.10
C LYS A 415 17.06 -8.04 -15.64
N LEU A 416 16.66 -7.59 -16.83
CA LEU A 416 17.09 -6.31 -17.40
C LEU A 416 16.00 -5.27 -17.11
N THR A 417 16.37 -4.19 -16.42
CA THR A 417 15.45 -3.10 -16.07
C THR A 417 15.83 -1.85 -16.86
N LYS A 418 14.88 -1.29 -17.59
CA LYS A 418 14.98 0.03 -18.24
C LYS A 418 14.63 1.12 -17.23
N TYR A 419 15.47 2.13 -17.15
CA TYR A 419 15.25 3.35 -16.40
C TYR A 419 14.98 4.47 -17.40
N THR A 420 13.86 5.18 -17.22
CA THR A 420 13.52 6.36 -18.03
C THR A 420 13.52 7.60 -17.14
N GLN A 421 14.33 8.57 -17.50
CA GLN A 421 14.50 9.82 -16.78
C GLN A 421 13.30 10.75 -16.97
N SER A 422 12.86 11.40 -15.90
CA SER A 422 11.95 12.55 -15.94
C SER A 422 12.59 13.72 -15.20
N GLY A 423 12.40 14.94 -15.69
CA GLY A 423 13.04 16.15 -15.17
C GLY A 423 12.04 17.15 -14.60
N SER A 424 12.44 17.85 -13.54
CA SER A 424 11.72 18.96 -12.92
C SER A 424 12.71 19.99 -12.33
N SER A 425 12.22 21.06 -11.70
CA SER A 425 13.02 22.03 -10.95
C SER A 425 12.83 21.86 -9.44
N LEU A 426 13.82 22.29 -8.67
CA LEU A 426 13.77 22.21 -7.21
C LEU A 426 12.60 23.00 -6.60
N ASN A 427 12.15 24.08 -7.26
CA ASN A 427 10.96 24.84 -6.87
C ASN A 427 9.65 24.02 -6.89
N GLN A 428 9.57 22.97 -7.71
CA GLN A 428 8.41 22.08 -7.73
C GLN A 428 8.41 21.11 -6.54
N LEU A 429 9.55 20.94 -5.85
CA LEU A 429 9.70 20.08 -4.67
C LEU A 429 9.46 20.79 -3.34
N ASP A 430 9.13 22.08 -3.38
CA ASP A 430 8.90 22.89 -2.19
C ASP A 430 7.84 22.28 -1.25
N GLY A 431 8.23 21.97 -0.02
CA GLY A 431 7.40 21.32 1.00
C GLY A 431 7.18 19.82 0.81
N VAL A 432 7.66 19.22 -0.29
CA VAL A 432 7.55 17.78 -0.54
C VAL A 432 8.57 17.04 0.31
N GLY A 433 8.11 16.03 1.05
CA GLY A 433 8.97 15.19 1.89
C GLY A 433 9.96 14.37 1.06
N LEU A 434 11.22 14.41 1.47
CA LEU A 434 12.37 13.72 0.91
C LEU A 434 13.06 12.93 2.03
N SER A 435 13.50 11.72 1.71
CA SER A 435 14.28 10.87 2.58
C SER A 435 15.73 10.81 2.08
N TYR A 436 16.67 11.04 2.98
CA TYR A 436 18.11 11.06 2.71
C TYR A 436 18.84 10.13 3.68
N GLY A 437 19.29 8.99 3.17
CA GLY A 437 20.04 7.99 3.93
C GLY A 437 21.51 8.40 4.08
N THR A 438 22.04 8.32 5.30
CA THR A 438 23.47 8.49 5.56
C THR A 438 24.01 7.37 6.43
N SER A 439 25.27 7.01 6.21
CA SER A 439 26.00 6.06 7.04
C SER A 439 27.16 6.78 7.72
N SER A 440 27.14 6.87 9.05
CA SER A 440 28.28 7.36 9.84
C SER A 440 28.63 6.33 10.92
N GLY A 441 29.93 6.02 11.06
CA GLY A 441 30.41 5.11 12.11
C GLY A 441 29.83 3.68 12.09
N GLY A 442 29.34 3.19 10.94
CA GLY A 442 28.73 1.86 10.81
C GLY A 442 27.24 1.79 11.17
N SER A 443 26.61 2.91 11.53
CA SER A 443 25.16 3.01 11.73
C SER A 443 24.51 3.75 10.56
N PHE A 444 23.42 3.19 10.01
CA PHE A 444 22.64 3.85 8.96
C PHE A 444 21.48 4.62 9.59
N SER A 445 21.43 5.91 9.34
CA SER A 445 20.34 6.81 9.75
C SER A 445 19.65 7.38 8.52
N ASN A 446 18.37 7.71 8.65
CA ASN A 446 17.60 8.28 7.55
C ASN A 446 17.01 9.63 7.96
N TYR A 447 17.41 10.70 7.27
CA TYR A 447 16.87 12.02 7.47
C TYR A 447 15.62 12.22 6.63
N ASN A 448 14.53 12.63 7.27
CA ASN A 448 13.38 13.20 6.59
C ASN A 448 13.57 14.71 6.53
N LEU A 449 13.43 15.28 5.34
CA LEU A 449 13.64 16.69 5.06
C LEU A 449 12.77 17.15 3.89
N HIS A 450 12.64 18.44 3.69
CA HIS A 450 11.99 18.99 2.50
C HIS A 450 12.77 20.18 1.95
N TRP A 451 12.64 20.43 0.65
CA TRP A 451 13.09 21.71 0.09
C TRP A 451 12.14 22.81 0.52
N SER A 452 12.65 23.96 0.97
CA SER A 452 11.83 25.15 1.23
C SER A 452 12.28 26.30 0.35
N THR A 453 11.39 26.78 -0.51
CA THR A 453 11.63 27.97 -1.35
C THR A 453 11.74 29.24 -0.52
N ALA A 454 11.06 29.28 0.64
CA ALA A 454 11.10 30.41 1.55
C ALA A 454 12.49 30.58 2.19
N SER A 455 13.16 29.49 2.57
CA SER A 455 14.51 29.54 3.14
C SER A 455 15.62 29.31 2.11
N GLY A 456 15.29 28.82 0.92
CA GLY A 456 16.28 28.41 -0.09
C GLY A 456 17.16 27.25 0.38
N ALA A 457 16.64 26.38 1.25
CA ALA A 457 17.41 25.31 1.88
C ALA A 457 16.60 24.01 2.03
N PHE A 458 17.32 22.89 2.19
CA PHE A 458 16.75 21.62 2.63
C PHE A 458 16.52 21.66 4.14
N VAL A 459 15.29 21.87 4.57
CA VAL A 459 14.91 21.94 5.99
C VAL A 459 14.80 20.53 6.56
N LEU A 460 15.45 20.27 7.68
CA LEU A 460 15.40 18.98 8.37
C LEU A 460 14.10 18.87 9.17
N ASP A 461 13.36 17.79 8.96
CA ASP A 461 12.11 17.51 9.66
C ASP A 461 12.33 16.52 10.81
N SER A 462 12.98 15.39 10.52
CA SER A 462 13.25 14.36 11.54
C SER A 462 14.37 13.40 11.14
N LEU A 463 14.84 12.62 12.11
CA LEU A 463 15.79 11.53 11.94
C LEU A 463 15.15 10.22 12.37
N TRP A 464 15.12 9.24 11.48
CA TRP A 464 14.84 7.86 11.83
C TRP A 464 16.13 7.14 12.23
N ASN A 465 16.16 6.63 13.46
CA ASN A 465 17.24 5.80 13.96
C ASN A 465 16.83 4.32 13.91
N GLN A 466 17.45 3.55 13.02
CA GLN A 466 17.14 2.13 12.86
C GLN A 466 17.53 1.26 14.07
N SER A 467 18.46 1.70 14.91
CA SER A 467 18.88 0.94 16.09
C SER A 467 17.86 1.02 17.22
N THR A 468 17.10 2.11 17.31
CA THR A 468 16.08 2.33 18.34
C THR A 468 14.66 2.26 17.80
N ASN A 469 14.46 2.18 16.48
CA ASN A 469 13.17 2.30 15.81
C ASN A 469 12.38 3.54 16.27
N GLN A 470 13.07 4.65 16.49
CA GLN A 470 12.49 5.91 16.93
C GLN A 470 12.76 7.04 15.93
N MET A 471 11.78 7.94 15.84
CA MET A 471 11.86 9.14 15.04
C MET A 471 12.05 10.35 15.94
N THR A 472 13.12 11.11 15.71
CA THR A 472 13.44 12.30 16.49
C THR A 472 13.25 13.54 15.62
N PRO A 473 12.43 14.52 16.02
CA PRO A 473 12.31 15.78 15.30
C PRO A 473 13.66 16.50 15.22
N LEU A 474 13.94 17.10 14.07
CA LEU A 474 15.12 17.92 13.85
C LEU A 474 14.71 19.36 13.55
N THR A 475 15.66 20.27 13.75
CA THR A 475 15.53 21.66 13.32
C THR A 475 16.78 22.08 12.57
N GLY A 476 16.66 23.10 11.73
CA GLY A 476 17.74 23.59 10.88
C GLY A 476 17.69 23.03 9.47
N ALA A 477 18.81 23.11 8.76
CA ALA A 477 18.91 22.71 7.36
C ALA A 477 20.04 21.70 7.15
N LEU A 478 19.88 20.84 6.14
CA LEU A 478 20.94 19.95 5.68
C LEU A 478 22.09 20.80 5.12
N ASP A 479 23.26 20.65 5.71
CA ASP A 479 24.48 21.26 5.20
C ASP A 479 24.98 20.51 3.96
N VAL A 480 24.63 21.04 2.79
CA VAL A 480 25.10 20.51 1.50
C VAL A 480 26.55 20.90 1.18
N SER A 481 27.17 21.79 1.96
CA SER A 481 28.55 22.26 1.71
C SER A 481 29.60 21.22 2.09
N ALA A 482 29.27 20.29 2.99
CA ALA A 482 30.11 19.16 3.37
C ALA A 482 30.07 18.00 2.36
N LEU A 483 29.16 18.04 1.39
CA LEU A 483 29.02 16.99 0.36
C LEU A 483 30.13 17.15 -0.68
N LYS A 484 30.93 16.10 -0.85
CA LYS A 484 32.07 16.13 -1.78
C LYS A 484 31.59 16.17 -3.24
N TRP A 485 32.42 16.80 -4.07
CA TRP A 485 32.28 16.95 -5.53
C TRP A 485 31.77 15.67 -6.22
N ASN A 486 30.89 15.83 -7.21
CA ASN A 486 30.25 14.80 -8.04
C ASN A 486 29.20 13.91 -7.35
N ASN A 487 28.85 14.16 -6.10
CA ASN A 487 27.73 13.45 -5.46
C ASN A 487 26.45 14.24 -5.60
N ASN A 488 25.70 14.00 -6.69
CA ASN A 488 24.29 14.40 -6.73
C ASN A 488 23.57 13.85 -5.48
N LEU A 489 22.64 14.63 -4.94
CA LEU A 489 21.88 14.19 -3.77
C LEU A 489 20.93 13.09 -4.20
N GLN A 490 21.24 11.86 -3.80
CA GLN A 490 20.36 10.71 -3.96
C GLN A 490 19.39 10.66 -2.78
N MET A 491 18.13 10.92 -3.07
CA MET A 491 17.05 10.95 -2.11
C MET A 491 15.93 10.00 -2.55
N PHE A 492 14.97 9.78 -1.68
CA PHE A 492 13.77 9.00 -1.97
C PHE A 492 12.53 9.79 -1.59
N SER A 493 11.48 9.72 -2.40
CA SER A 493 10.17 10.30 -2.09
C SER A 493 9.07 9.51 -2.76
N GLN A 494 8.19 8.93 -1.95
CA GLN A 494 7.02 8.20 -2.44
C GLN A 494 6.05 9.12 -3.20
N SER A 495 5.93 10.39 -2.79
CA SER A 495 5.12 11.43 -3.45
C SER A 495 5.62 11.83 -4.84
N LEU A 496 6.82 11.37 -5.21
CA LEU A 496 7.48 11.63 -6.49
C LEU A 496 7.81 10.33 -7.24
N GLY A 497 7.20 9.21 -6.83
CA GLY A 497 7.37 7.92 -7.49
C GLY A 497 8.64 7.15 -7.14
N GLY A 498 9.39 7.56 -6.11
CA GLY A 498 10.52 6.82 -5.55
C GLY A 498 11.85 7.59 -5.57
N GLN A 499 12.86 7.06 -6.27
CA GLN A 499 14.22 7.63 -6.24
C GLN A 499 14.26 9.01 -6.92
N VAL A 500 14.78 9.99 -6.18
CA VAL A 500 14.97 11.37 -6.59
C VAL A 500 16.47 11.67 -6.63
N ILE A 501 16.95 12.27 -7.72
CA ILE A 501 18.32 12.78 -7.79
C ILE A 501 18.26 14.29 -7.97
N ILE A 502 18.81 15.04 -7.02
CA ILE A 502 18.94 16.49 -7.13
C ILE A 502 20.34 16.78 -7.68
N MET A 503 20.38 17.36 -8.87
CA MET A 503 21.62 17.74 -9.54
C MET A 503 22.24 18.92 -8.80
N LEU A 504 23.36 18.70 -8.13
CA LEU A 504 24.12 19.80 -7.56
C LEU A 504 24.96 20.45 -8.68
N PRO A 505 25.03 21.79 -8.76
CA PRO A 505 25.81 22.47 -9.80
C PRO A 505 27.27 21.99 -9.79
N ALA A 506 27.73 21.45 -10.92
CA ALA A 506 29.10 21.03 -11.09
C ALA A 506 30.01 22.23 -11.41
N SER A 507 30.43 23.00 -10.39
CA SER A 507 31.66 23.79 -10.46
C SER A 507 32.13 24.28 -9.09
N GLY A 508 33.12 23.59 -8.53
CA GLY A 508 34.19 24.18 -7.72
C GLY A 508 33.79 24.77 -6.38
N GLY A 509 33.71 23.94 -5.34
CA GLY A 509 34.15 24.26 -3.97
C GLY A 509 33.57 25.50 -3.25
N TYR A 510 32.88 25.21 -2.14
CA TYR A 510 32.55 26.09 -1.00
C TYR A 510 31.72 27.34 -1.29
N PHE A 511 30.47 27.30 -0.82
CA PHE A 511 29.58 28.45 -0.72
C PHE A 511 29.91 29.27 0.52
N THR A 512 30.44 30.49 0.32
CA THR A 512 30.07 31.64 1.17
C THR A 512 30.06 32.89 0.30
N SER A 513 28.96 33.66 0.37
CA SER A 513 28.78 35.00 -0.21
C SER A 513 29.98 35.91 0.10
N SER A 514 30.51 36.72 -0.83
CA SER A 514 30.02 38.11 -0.99
C SER A 514 30.76 38.95 -2.06
N THR A 515 31.51 38.37 -3.01
CA THR A 515 32.27 39.18 -3.99
C THR A 515 32.12 38.66 -5.43
N ALA A 516 31.57 39.51 -6.31
CA ALA A 516 31.11 39.11 -7.65
C ALA A 516 32.18 39.18 -8.76
N SER A 517 33.33 39.83 -8.55
CA SER A 517 34.42 39.93 -9.56
C SER A 517 35.70 40.58 -8.99
N GLY A 518 36.87 40.23 -9.55
CA GLY A 518 38.15 40.90 -9.27
C GLY A 518 39.26 40.60 -10.29
N THR A 519 40.28 41.46 -10.35
CA THR A 519 41.44 41.35 -11.27
C THR A 519 42.72 41.12 -10.49
N LEU A 520 43.53 40.11 -10.86
CA LEU A 520 44.87 39.91 -10.32
C LEU A 520 45.92 40.60 -11.20
N VAL A 521 46.83 41.38 -10.57
CA VAL A 521 48.05 41.92 -11.20
C VAL A 521 49.25 41.15 -10.66
N PRO A 522 50.07 40.48 -11.49
CA PRO A 522 51.27 39.79 -11.00
C PRO A 522 52.34 40.81 -10.54
N GLY A 523 52.79 40.76 -9.28
CA GLY A 523 54.00 41.48 -8.83
C GLY A 523 54.00 42.05 -7.41
N THR A 524 52.89 42.07 -6.68
CA THR A 524 52.87 42.51 -5.28
C THR A 524 52.71 41.30 -4.36
N GLY A 525 53.74 41.04 -3.54
CA GLY A 525 53.86 39.85 -2.67
C GLY A 525 52.84 39.78 -1.54
N THR A 526 51.54 39.70 -1.84
CA THR A 526 50.50 39.33 -0.88
C THR A 526 50.35 37.81 -0.89
N THR A 527 50.98 37.16 0.08
CA THR A 527 50.63 35.79 0.49
C THR A 527 49.20 35.79 1.05
N PHE A 528 48.25 35.15 0.38
CA PHE A 528 47.02 34.72 1.04
C PHE A 528 47.33 33.42 1.80
N GLY A 529 47.25 33.50 3.13
CA GLY A 529 47.39 32.34 4.01
C GLY A 529 46.28 31.33 3.78
N ALA A 530 46.49 30.09 4.27
CA ALA A 530 45.48 29.03 4.25
C ALA A 530 44.16 29.53 4.88
N GLY A 531 43.20 29.85 4.01
CA GLY A 531 41.88 30.34 4.36
C GLY A 531 40.99 30.37 3.12
N THR A 532 39.91 29.58 3.16
CA THR A 532 38.57 29.84 2.58
C THR A 532 38.46 30.67 1.28
N GLY A 533 38.05 30.02 0.17
CA GLY A 533 37.51 30.62 -1.07
C GLY A 533 38.39 30.39 -2.31
N SER A 534 37.93 30.09 -3.53
CA SER A 534 36.61 29.85 -4.15
C SER A 534 36.86 29.12 -5.49
N GLY A 535 35.89 28.35 -5.98
CA GLY A 535 35.87 27.94 -7.40
C GLY A 535 35.16 28.99 -8.26
N CYS A 536 35.88 29.52 -9.25
CA CYS A 536 35.30 30.26 -10.37
C CYS A 536 35.93 29.75 -11.69
N LEU A 537 35.19 29.85 -12.79
CA LEU A 537 35.65 29.44 -14.12
C LEU A 537 36.70 30.43 -14.64
N LEU A 538 37.87 29.93 -15.07
CA LEU A 538 38.88 30.71 -15.78
C LEU A 538 38.41 30.93 -17.22
N THR A 539 38.13 32.17 -17.60
CA THR A 539 38.07 32.55 -19.02
C THR A 539 39.47 32.92 -19.49
N PRO A 540 40.03 32.26 -20.54
CA PRO A 540 41.28 32.71 -21.13
C PRO A 540 41.10 34.13 -21.68
N ALA A 541 41.87 35.10 -21.18
CA ALA A 541 42.03 36.36 -21.89
C ALA A 541 42.72 36.06 -23.24
N GLY A 542 42.22 36.69 -24.31
CA GLY A 542 42.61 36.40 -25.69
C GLY A 542 44.13 36.40 -25.93
N SER A 543 44.52 35.69 -26.97
CA SER A 543 45.89 35.50 -27.48
C SER A 543 46.79 36.73 -27.29
N GLY A 544 47.58 36.69 -26.22
CA GLY A 544 48.53 37.72 -25.83
C GLY A 544 49.14 37.29 -24.50
N ASN A 545 50.45 37.22 -24.47
CA ASN A 545 51.34 36.67 -23.45
C ASN A 545 51.37 37.47 -22.12
N ASN A 546 50.22 37.98 -21.65
CA ASN A 546 50.04 38.58 -20.33
C ASN A 546 48.91 37.87 -19.55
N TRP A 547 49.30 37.20 -18.47
CA TRP A 547 48.43 36.44 -17.57
C TRP A 547 47.63 37.35 -16.62
N THR A 548 46.66 38.09 -17.15
CA THR A 548 45.63 38.76 -16.31
C THR A 548 44.38 37.89 -16.28
N ASN A 549 44.23 37.05 -15.25
CA ASN A 549 43.04 36.22 -15.05
C ASN A 549 41.93 37.06 -14.42
N THR A 550 40.83 37.24 -15.15
CA THR A 550 39.58 37.80 -14.60
C THR A 550 38.69 36.63 -14.20
N TRP A 551 38.13 36.66 -13.00
CA TRP A 551 37.23 35.61 -12.50
C TRP A 551 35.79 36.15 -12.48
N ASN A 552 34.85 35.37 -13.01
CA ASN A 552 33.42 35.68 -12.97
C ASN A 552 32.67 34.54 -12.27
N CYS A 553 31.98 34.86 -11.17
CA CYS A 553 31.25 33.89 -10.36
C CYS A 553 29.72 34.00 -10.56
N SER A 554 29.28 34.52 -11.72
CA SER A 554 27.86 34.73 -12.07
C SER A 554 26.98 33.47 -12.14
N TYR A 555 27.54 32.27 -12.01
CA TYR A 555 26.78 31.00 -11.97
C TYR A 555 26.64 30.40 -10.56
N ALA A 556 27.12 31.08 -9.51
CA ALA A 556 27.13 30.56 -8.13
C ALA A 556 25.88 30.90 -7.30
N VAL A 557 24.77 31.32 -7.94
CA VAL A 557 23.49 31.47 -7.24
C VAL A 557 22.66 30.22 -7.51
N LEU A 558 22.32 29.49 -6.43
CA LEU A 558 21.30 28.45 -6.41
C LEU A 558 19.94 29.07 -6.80
N ASP A 559 19.76 29.39 -8.08
CA ASP A 559 18.44 29.68 -8.62
C ASP A 559 17.70 28.34 -8.64
N PRO A 560 16.77 28.08 -7.70
CA PRO A 560 16.18 26.76 -7.57
C PRO A 560 15.23 26.43 -8.74
N ALA A 561 14.92 27.44 -9.58
CA ALA A 561 14.27 27.21 -10.87
C ALA A 561 15.20 26.55 -11.91
N LYS A 562 16.52 26.63 -11.72
CA LYS A 562 17.56 26.09 -12.62
C LYS A 562 18.23 24.83 -12.09
N ILE A 563 18.00 24.47 -10.82
CA ILE A 563 18.49 23.21 -10.26
C ILE A 563 17.64 22.06 -10.80
N GLY A 564 18.27 21.18 -11.56
CA GLY A 564 17.62 20.00 -12.13
C GLY A 564 17.29 18.97 -11.06
N VAL A 565 16.03 18.56 -11.02
CA VAL A 565 15.56 17.41 -10.24
C VAL A 565 15.24 16.29 -11.22
N ILE A 566 15.72 15.10 -10.91
CA ILE A 566 15.56 13.91 -11.73
C ILE A 566 14.76 12.86 -10.98
N PHE A 567 13.80 12.25 -11.66
CA PHE A 567 13.09 11.04 -11.25
C PHE A 567 13.31 9.94 -12.28
N TYR A 568 13.15 8.69 -11.88
CA TYR A 568 13.20 7.56 -12.81
C TYR A 568 11.95 6.70 -12.70
N SER A 569 11.34 6.40 -13.84
CA SER A 569 10.45 5.26 -13.96
C SER A 569 11.25 4.01 -14.32
N ARG A 570 10.84 2.85 -13.78
CA ARG A 570 11.50 1.56 -13.96
C ARG A 570 10.58 0.59 -14.70
N GLN A 571 11.12 -0.13 -15.67
CA GLN A 571 10.37 -1.14 -16.44
C GLN A 571 11.25 -2.37 -16.69
N ASN A 572 10.78 -3.55 -16.29
CA ASN A 572 11.44 -4.80 -16.67
C ASN A 572 11.26 -5.06 -18.17
N ILE A 573 12.33 -5.50 -18.81
CA ILE A 573 12.34 -5.86 -20.23
C ILE A 573 11.93 -7.33 -20.38
N PHE A 574 10.94 -7.58 -21.24
CA PHE A 574 10.49 -8.94 -21.60
C PHE A 574 10.79 -9.27 -23.06
N SER A 575 10.71 -10.56 -23.41
CA SER A 575 10.62 -10.96 -24.82
C SER A 575 9.42 -10.30 -25.50
N GLY A 576 9.52 -10.08 -26.81
CA GLY A 576 8.56 -9.30 -27.61
C GLY A 576 8.56 -7.77 -27.45
N ASP A 577 9.22 -7.16 -26.45
CA ASP A 577 9.12 -5.70 -26.22
C ASP A 577 9.56 -4.83 -27.42
N SER A 578 8.74 -3.84 -27.80
CA SER A 578 9.02 -2.92 -28.91
C SER A 578 10.18 -1.96 -28.59
N ALA A 579 10.50 -1.78 -27.31
CA ALA A 579 11.68 -1.05 -26.86
C ALA A 579 13.01 -1.70 -27.33
N ILE A 580 12.98 -2.95 -27.81
CA ILE A 580 14.13 -3.69 -28.33
C ILE A 580 13.79 -4.30 -29.70
N SER A 581 14.41 -3.76 -30.75
CA SER A 581 14.30 -4.29 -32.11
C SER A 581 15.20 -5.52 -32.31
N GLY A 582 14.82 -6.42 -33.23
CA GLY A 582 15.62 -7.62 -33.54
C GLY A 582 15.66 -8.70 -32.44
N THR A 583 16.74 -9.48 -32.40
CA THR A 583 16.94 -10.63 -31.49
C THR A 583 17.48 -10.25 -30.10
N GLY A 584 17.86 -8.98 -29.90
CA GLY A 584 18.47 -8.48 -28.67
C GLY A 584 18.86 -7.02 -28.74
N ILE A 585 19.36 -6.48 -27.62
CA ILE A 585 19.96 -5.14 -27.57
C ILE A 585 21.43 -5.26 -27.15
N THR A 586 22.30 -4.53 -27.84
CA THR A 586 23.70 -4.40 -27.48
C THR A 586 23.88 -3.13 -26.67
N LEU A 587 24.44 -3.26 -25.47
CA LEU A 587 24.61 -2.19 -24.51
C LEU A 587 26.06 -2.13 -24.05
N THR A 588 26.56 -0.94 -23.79
CA THR A 588 27.91 -0.70 -23.29
C THR A 588 27.86 -0.33 -21.81
N CYS A 589 28.77 -0.90 -21.04
CA CYS A 589 29.05 -0.58 -19.65
C CYS A 589 30.48 -0.04 -19.51
N TYR A 590 30.67 0.92 -18.61
CA TYR A 590 31.99 1.49 -18.29
C TYR A 590 32.35 1.43 -16.79
N THR A 591 31.35 1.33 -15.91
CA THR A 591 31.54 1.29 -14.45
C THR A 591 30.75 0.13 -13.85
N ASN A 592 31.31 -0.53 -12.82
CA ASN A 592 30.71 -1.71 -12.18
C ASN A 592 30.24 -2.77 -13.20
N CYS A 593 31.09 -3.06 -14.19
CA CYS A 593 30.78 -3.98 -15.29
C CYS A 593 31.12 -5.41 -14.86
N PRO A 594 30.14 -6.31 -14.70
CA PRO A 594 30.40 -7.62 -14.14
C PRO A 594 31.19 -8.55 -15.07
N ASP A 595 32.16 -9.26 -14.53
CA ASP A 595 32.85 -10.33 -15.27
C ASP A 595 31.95 -11.58 -15.30
N ALA A 596 31.36 -11.86 -16.47
CA ALA A 596 30.47 -13.00 -16.64
C ALA A 596 31.16 -14.36 -16.40
N THR A 597 32.46 -14.46 -16.66
CA THR A 597 33.23 -15.69 -16.42
C THR A 597 33.44 -15.89 -14.93
N ALA A 598 33.87 -14.85 -14.20
CA ALA A 598 34.03 -14.91 -12.76
C ALA A 598 32.70 -15.20 -12.05
N VAL A 599 31.63 -14.51 -12.47
CA VAL A 599 30.29 -14.69 -11.91
C VAL A 599 29.76 -16.11 -12.14
N ALA A 600 29.91 -16.65 -13.36
CA ALA A 600 29.49 -18.02 -13.66
C ALA A 600 30.31 -19.07 -12.89
N ALA A 601 31.60 -18.81 -12.67
CA ALA A 601 32.48 -19.67 -11.87
C ALA A 601 32.27 -19.51 -10.36
N ASN A 602 31.55 -18.46 -9.92
CA ASN A 602 31.47 -18.03 -8.52
C ASN A 602 32.87 -17.91 -7.88
N ALA A 603 33.83 -17.38 -8.63
CA ALA A 603 35.23 -17.30 -8.21
C ALA A 603 35.94 -16.10 -8.86
N GLY A 604 36.72 -15.37 -8.07
CA GLY A 604 37.54 -14.24 -8.55
C GLY A 604 36.91 -12.87 -8.29
N VAL A 605 37.26 -11.89 -9.13
CA VAL A 605 36.77 -10.51 -9.00
C VAL A 605 35.48 -10.35 -9.82
N ALA A 606 34.41 -9.92 -9.17
CA ALA A 606 33.08 -9.85 -9.79
C ALA A 606 32.95 -8.77 -10.87
N PHE A 607 33.81 -7.76 -10.87
CA PHE A 607 33.74 -6.62 -11.78
C PHE A 607 35.04 -6.41 -12.55
N LEU A 608 34.90 -6.15 -13.85
CA LEU A 608 35.97 -5.79 -14.75
C LEU A 608 36.57 -4.41 -14.39
N PRO A 609 37.86 -4.17 -14.70
CA PRO A 609 38.49 -2.88 -14.45
C PRO A 609 37.79 -1.75 -15.22
N ALA A 610 37.35 -0.69 -14.54
CA ALA A 610 36.72 0.48 -15.18
C ALA A 610 37.71 1.32 -15.98
N TYR A 611 39.01 1.23 -15.67
CA TYR A 611 40.07 1.98 -16.31
C TYR A 611 41.21 1.06 -16.76
N ASP A 612 41.83 1.38 -17.88
CA ASP A 612 43.05 0.70 -18.34
C ASP A 612 44.29 1.15 -17.54
N GLY A 613 45.44 0.55 -17.83
CA GLY A 613 46.71 0.89 -17.19
C GLY A 613 47.21 2.33 -17.45
N THR A 614 46.53 3.08 -18.32
CA THR A 614 46.81 4.49 -18.63
C THR A 614 45.78 5.45 -18.06
N GLY A 615 44.78 4.93 -17.32
CA GLY A 615 43.72 5.72 -16.71
C GLY A 615 42.56 6.06 -17.65
N ASN A 616 42.46 5.43 -18.82
CA ASN A 616 41.34 5.64 -19.74
C ASN A 616 40.16 4.71 -19.41
N PRO A 617 38.90 5.19 -19.44
CA PRO A 617 37.73 4.34 -19.25
C PRO A 617 37.65 3.22 -20.28
N VAL A 618 37.38 1.99 -19.84
CA VAL A 618 37.29 0.81 -20.72
C VAL A 618 35.81 0.46 -20.98
N PRO A 619 35.36 0.43 -22.25
CA PRO A 619 34.02 -0.02 -22.59
C PRO A 619 33.93 -1.54 -22.62
N TYR A 620 32.93 -2.11 -21.94
CA TYR A 620 32.56 -3.52 -22.03
C TYR A 620 31.20 -3.65 -22.68
N THR A 621 31.12 -4.50 -23.70
CA THR A 621 29.88 -4.73 -24.45
C THR A 621 29.13 -5.91 -23.87
N TYR A 622 27.82 -5.74 -23.70
CA TYR A 622 26.89 -6.79 -23.30
C TYR A 622 25.76 -6.87 -24.32
N THR A 623 25.34 -8.09 -24.65
CA THR A 623 24.21 -8.35 -25.53
C THR A 623 23.11 -9.03 -24.74
N PHE A 624 21.95 -8.37 -24.60
CA PHE A 624 20.78 -8.99 -24.00
C PHE A 624 20.06 -9.82 -25.05
N ASN A 625 20.02 -11.14 -24.86
CA ASN A 625 19.26 -12.04 -25.72
C ASN A 625 17.80 -12.07 -25.27
N LYS A 626 16.92 -11.58 -26.13
CA LYS A 626 15.50 -11.40 -25.86
C LYS A 626 14.74 -12.73 -25.70
N SER A 627 15.14 -13.77 -26.44
CA SER A 627 14.50 -15.09 -26.40
C SER A 627 14.99 -15.92 -25.20
N ALA A 628 16.27 -15.80 -24.85
CA ALA A 628 16.87 -16.55 -23.75
C ALA A 628 16.72 -15.86 -22.38
N TYR A 629 16.35 -14.57 -22.36
CA TYR A 629 16.31 -13.75 -21.13
C TYR A 629 17.65 -13.73 -20.39
N THR A 630 18.74 -13.63 -21.14
CA THR A 630 20.09 -13.63 -20.59
C THR A 630 20.88 -12.46 -21.13
N LEU A 631 21.55 -11.72 -20.25
CA LEU A 631 22.62 -10.82 -20.65
C LEU A 631 23.90 -11.64 -20.87
N LYS A 632 24.56 -11.43 -22.00
CA LYS A 632 25.86 -12.04 -22.32
C LYS A 632 26.92 -10.96 -22.44
N ASP A 633 28.14 -11.25 -22.00
CA ASP A 633 29.28 -10.37 -22.24
C ASP A 633 29.78 -10.46 -23.70
N GLY A 634 30.85 -9.74 -24.01
CA GLY A 634 31.50 -9.76 -25.33
C GLY A 634 32.11 -11.12 -25.72
N THR A 635 32.27 -12.06 -24.78
CA THR A 635 32.74 -13.43 -25.05
C THR A 635 31.58 -14.39 -25.39
N GLY A 636 30.34 -13.98 -25.15
CA GLY A 636 29.13 -14.80 -25.33
C GLY A 636 28.72 -15.59 -24.08
N THR A 637 29.39 -15.36 -22.94
CA THR A 637 29.13 -15.99 -21.65
C THR A 637 27.94 -15.32 -20.96
N SER A 638 26.98 -16.11 -20.49
CA SER A 638 25.80 -15.59 -19.79
C SER A 638 26.16 -15.07 -18.40
N LEU A 639 25.79 -13.82 -18.11
CA LEU A 639 25.95 -13.22 -16.80
C LEU A 639 24.81 -13.65 -15.86
N VAL A 640 24.98 -14.82 -15.23
CA VAL A 640 24.00 -15.41 -14.32
C VAL A 640 24.67 -15.85 -13.04
N MET A 641 24.14 -15.39 -11.92
CA MET A 641 24.52 -15.78 -10.57
C MET A 641 23.41 -16.65 -9.97
N THR A 642 23.72 -17.91 -9.67
CA THR A 642 22.76 -18.88 -9.11
C THR A 642 22.92 -19.13 -7.60
N SER A 643 23.94 -18.53 -6.98
CA SER A 643 24.26 -18.67 -5.55
C SER A 643 24.45 -17.30 -4.90
N SER A 644 24.70 -17.25 -3.59
CA SER A 644 24.96 -16.00 -2.85
C SER A 644 26.30 -15.33 -3.17
N GLY A 645 27.03 -15.80 -4.20
CA GLY A 645 28.27 -15.18 -4.66
C GLY A 645 29.42 -15.26 -3.64
N SER A 646 29.43 -16.28 -2.77
CA SER A 646 30.36 -16.34 -1.63
C SER A 646 31.84 -16.52 -2.02
N GLY A 647 32.12 -16.95 -3.26
CA GLY A 647 33.49 -17.07 -3.78
C GLY A 647 33.95 -15.86 -4.59
N LEU A 648 33.11 -14.84 -4.71
CA LEU A 648 33.40 -13.61 -5.44
C LEU A 648 33.91 -12.51 -4.51
N SER A 649 34.80 -11.68 -5.03
CA SER A 649 35.26 -10.44 -4.40
C SER A 649 34.77 -9.24 -5.21
N ALA A 650 34.34 -8.18 -4.53
CA ALA A 650 34.02 -6.90 -5.16
C ALA A 650 35.28 -6.15 -5.67
N GLY A 651 36.49 -6.64 -5.38
CA GLY A 651 37.74 -6.01 -5.78
C GLY A 651 37.88 -4.59 -5.21
N ASN A 652 38.36 -3.66 -6.03
CA ASN A 652 38.57 -2.25 -5.65
C ASN A 652 37.26 -1.45 -5.43
N TYR A 653 36.09 -2.04 -5.69
CA TYR A 653 34.79 -1.36 -5.56
C TYR A 653 34.18 -1.45 -4.14
N GLY A 654 34.88 -2.08 -3.18
CA GLY A 654 34.58 -2.04 -1.75
C GLY A 654 34.00 -3.32 -1.14
N GLY A 655 34.48 -3.67 0.07
CA GLY A 655 33.93 -4.61 1.04
C GLY A 655 34.03 -6.11 0.71
N GLY A 656 34.85 -6.86 1.47
CA GLY A 656 34.82 -8.32 1.45
C GLY A 656 33.46 -8.82 1.98
N GLY A 657 32.54 -9.14 1.09
CA GLY A 657 31.19 -9.56 1.43
C GLY A 657 30.58 -10.43 0.34
N THR A 658 29.81 -11.44 0.76
CA THR A 658 28.99 -12.26 -0.13
C THR A 658 27.98 -11.40 -0.89
N PHE A 659 27.75 -11.67 -2.18
CA PHE A 659 26.66 -11.05 -2.97
C PHE A 659 25.28 -11.65 -2.63
N SER A 660 24.97 -11.81 -1.34
CA SER A 660 23.75 -12.46 -0.84
C SER A 660 22.45 -11.76 -1.26
N TRP A 661 22.53 -10.48 -1.63
CA TRP A 661 21.40 -9.67 -2.14
C TRP A 661 21.33 -9.60 -3.67
N GLY A 662 22.25 -10.28 -4.36
CA GLY A 662 22.42 -10.24 -5.81
C GLY A 662 23.53 -9.30 -6.27
N LEU A 663 23.78 -9.34 -7.57
CA LEU A 663 24.78 -8.55 -8.29
C LEU A 663 24.07 -7.70 -9.35
N GLN A 664 24.47 -6.43 -9.46
CA GLN A 664 23.93 -5.47 -10.42
C GLN A 664 25.05 -4.87 -11.28
N THR A 665 24.74 -4.59 -12.55
CA THR A 665 25.63 -3.81 -13.41
C THR A 665 25.57 -2.33 -13.05
N GLY A 666 26.59 -1.56 -13.45
CA GLY A 666 26.42 -0.12 -13.67
C GLY A 666 25.46 0.17 -14.84
N ALA A 667 25.34 1.46 -15.19
CA ALA A 667 24.46 1.89 -16.29
C ALA A 667 24.91 1.28 -17.62
N LEU A 668 24.01 0.48 -18.22
CA LEU A 668 24.12 -0.09 -19.55
C LEU A 668 23.36 0.81 -20.54
N PHE A 669 23.98 1.22 -21.63
CA PHE A 669 23.32 2.07 -22.63
C PHE A 669 23.87 1.84 -24.05
N ASP A 670 23.09 2.17 -25.07
CA ASP A 670 23.56 2.20 -26.45
C ASP A 670 24.36 3.50 -26.66
N PRO A 671 25.68 3.43 -26.94
CA PRO A 671 26.50 4.63 -27.12
C PRO A 671 26.11 5.45 -28.35
N THR A 672 25.38 4.86 -29.30
CA THR A 672 24.93 5.50 -30.54
C THR A 672 23.53 6.10 -30.44
N ALA A 673 22.77 5.79 -29.38
CA ALA A 673 21.48 6.41 -29.11
C ALA A 673 21.64 7.94 -29.01
N THR A 674 20.61 8.68 -29.44
CA THR A 674 20.66 10.14 -29.49
C THR A 674 19.74 10.80 -28.48
N LEU A 675 20.12 11.97 -27.98
CA LEU A 675 19.27 12.88 -27.22
C LEU A 675 19.31 14.29 -27.81
N THR A 676 18.27 15.07 -27.55
CA THR A 676 18.21 16.49 -27.91
C THR A 676 18.58 17.33 -26.69
N THR A 677 19.59 18.18 -26.82
CA THR A 677 20.03 19.10 -25.76
C THR A 677 19.00 20.21 -25.52
N ALA A 678 19.13 20.93 -24.41
CA ALA A 678 18.32 22.12 -24.14
C ALA A 678 18.45 23.23 -25.22
N THR A 679 19.54 23.21 -25.99
CA THR A 679 19.78 24.12 -27.13
C THR A 679 19.20 23.61 -28.46
N GLY A 680 18.49 22.47 -28.46
CA GLY A 680 17.89 21.86 -29.65
C GLY A 680 18.86 21.03 -30.50
N GLN A 681 20.09 20.79 -30.03
CA GLN A 681 21.08 20.00 -30.77
C GLN A 681 20.86 18.50 -30.52
N THR A 682 20.90 17.68 -31.57
CA THR A 682 20.89 16.22 -31.41
C THR A 682 22.32 15.70 -31.29
N ILE A 683 22.63 15.02 -30.18
CA ILE A 683 23.94 14.43 -29.89
C ILE A 683 23.78 12.96 -29.50
N THR A 684 24.83 12.16 -29.67
CA THR A 684 24.86 10.77 -29.19
C THR A 684 25.04 10.70 -27.67
N TYR A 685 24.66 9.59 -27.06
CA TYR A 685 24.85 9.34 -25.64
C TYR A 685 26.33 9.36 -25.26
N LEU A 686 27.20 8.84 -26.13
CA LEU A 686 28.65 8.90 -25.92
C LEU A 686 29.16 10.36 -25.89
N GLN A 687 28.67 11.22 -26.78
CA GLN A 687 29.00 12.65 -26.77
C GLN A 687 28.44 13.37 -25.55
N ALA A 688 27.24 12.99 -25.10
CA ALA A 688 26.63 13.55 -23.89
C ALA A 688 27.41 13.19 -22.62
N LEU A 689 28.10 12.04 -22.61
CA LEU A 689 28.93 11.58 -21.51
C LEU A 689 30.41 11.94 -21.65
N ALA A 690 30.78 12.81 -22.60
CA ALA A 690 32.15 13.30 -22.70
C ALA A 690 32.57 14.03 -21.42
N CYS A 691 33.77 13.75 -20.90
CA CYS A 691 34.24 14.39 -19.69
C CYS A 691 34.48 15.89 -19.90
N PRO A 692 34.04 16.77 -18.97
CA PRO A 692 34.21 18.23 -19.12
C PRO A 692 35.66 18.69 -19.32
N TRP A 693 36.62 17.92 -18.79
CA TRP A 693 38.05 18.21 -18.88
C TRP A 693 38.76 17.50 -20.05
N ASN A 694 38.12 16.53 -20.70
CA ASN A 694 38.68 15.82 -21.85
C ASN A 694 37.55 15.19 -22.68
N SER A 695 37.27 15.77 -23.85
CA SER A 695 36.20 15.30 -24.74
C SER A 695 36.47 13.93 -25.38
N ALA A 696 37.70 13.41 -25.30
CA ALA A 696 38.03 12.06 -25.72
C ALA A 696 37.78 10.99 -24.63
N MET A 697 37.47 11.40 -23.39
CA MET A 697 37.17 10.49 -22.28
C MET A 697 35.67 10.44 -21.99
N THR A 698 35.19 9.27 -21.54
CA THR A 698 33.78 9.06 -21.16
C THR A 698 33.62 9.09 -19.64
N CYS A 699 32.82 10.03 -19.14
CA CYS A 699 32.45 10.19 -17.74
C CYS A 699 31.19 9.38 -17.40
N ALA A 700 31.27 8.05 -17.59
CA ALA A 700 30.12 7.15 -17.49
C ALA A 700 29.52 7.03 -16.09
N TRP A 701 30.23 7.46 -15.04
CA TRP A 701 29.65 7.61 -13.70
C TRP A 701 28.47 8.59 -13.67
N ASN A 702 28.36 9.50 -14.66
CA ASN A 702 27.27 10.45 -14.80
C ASN A 702 26.13 9.95 -15.71
N ALA A 703 26.21 8.70 -16.20
CA ALA A 703 25.25 8.13 -17.14
C ALA A 703 23.82 8.17 -16.61
N SER A 704 23.61 7.84 -15.32
CA SER A 704 22.28 7.89 -14.72
C SER A 704 21.68 9.30 -14.80
N SER A 705 22.49 10.35 -14.63
CA SER A 705 22.00 11.72 -14.50
C SER A 705 21.84 12.45 -15.83
N ILE A 706 22.59 12.06 -16.87
CA ILE A 706 22.54 12.71 -18.19
C ILE A 706 21.63 11.96 -19.17
N LEU A 707 21.61 10.63 -19.12
CA LEU A 707 20.94 9.85 -20.14
C LEU A 707 19.44 9.74 -19.87
N PRO A 708 18.58 10.05 -20.86
CA PRO A 708 17.15 9.95 -20.68
C PRO A 708 16.68 8.49 -20.55
N VAL A 709 17.48 7.54 -21.05
CA VAL A 709 17.25 6.10 -20.88
C VAL A 709 18.58 5.40 -20.62
N TYR A 710 18.59 4.51 -19.62
CA TYR A 710 19.66 3.52 -19.44
C TYR A 710 19.06 2.22 -18.89
N TYR A 711 19.88 1.17 -18.79
CA TYR A 711 19.47 -0.15 -18.34
C TYR A 711 20.37 -0.62 -17.19
N ILE A 712 19.83 -1.47 -16.32
CA ILE A 712 20.57 -2.20 -15.30
C ILE A 712 20.20 -3.68 -15.41
N TRP A 713 21.21 -4.55 -15.39
CA TRP A 713 21.00 -5.98 -15.23
C TRP A 713 21.23 -6.38 -13.78
N GLU A 714 20.32 -7.18 -13.25
CA GLU A 714 20.38 -7.75 -11.91
C GLU A 714 20.32 -9.28 -12.00
N THR A 715 21.13 -9.97 -11.21
CA THR A 715 21.18 -11.44 -11.13
C THR A 715 21.54 -11.88 -9.71
N GLY A 716 21.09 -13.05 -9.27
CA GLY A 716 21.33 -13.56 -7.92
C GLY A 716 20.44 -14.74 -7.55
N SER A 717 20.68 -15.32 -6.38
CA SER A 717 19.96 -16.51 -5.90
C SER A 717 18.53 -16.24 -5.43
N ASN A 718 18.13 -14.98 -5.24
CA ASN A 718 16.83 -14.66 -4.68
C ASN A 718 15.78 -14.41 -5.77
N PRO A 719 14.48 -14.68 -5.50
CA PRO A 719 13.41 -14.42 -6.47
C PRO A 719 13.39 -12.99 -7.01
N TRP A 720 13.65 -11.98 -6.16
CA TRP A 720 13.69 -10.58 -6.57
C TRP A 720 14.83 -10.25 -7.55
N ASN A 721 15.89 -11.06 -7.61
CA ASN A 721 17.00 -10.87 -8.55
C ASN A 721 16.70 -11.41 -9.96
N THR A 722 15.63 -12.19 -10.12
CA THR A 722 15.29 -12.90 -11.37
C THR A 722 13.99 -12.37 -11.98
N LEU A 723 13.78 -12.58 -13.28
CA LEU A 723 12.48 -12.33 -13.90
C LEU A 723 11.67 -13.64 -13.87
N THR A 724 10.49 -13.59 -13.26
CA THR A 724 9.49 -14.67 -13.33
C THR A 724 8.28 -14.15 -14.09
N THR A 725 7.92 -14.81 -15.20
CA THR A 725 6.78 -14.44 -16.05
C THR A 725 6.06 -15.70 -16.56
N LEU A 726 4.87 -15.53 -17.12
CA LEU A 726 4.09 -16.59 -17.75
C LEU A 726 4.15 -16.42 -19.27
N LEU A 727 4.32 -17.49 -20.03
CA LEU A 727 4.26 -17.49 -21.49
C LEU A 727 2.92 -18.08 -21.94
N ASP A 728 2.25 -17.43 -22.89
CA ASP A 728 1.04 -17.98 -23.49
C ASP A 728 1.35 -19.13 -24.47
N SER A 729 0.30 -19.68 -25.10
CA SER A 729 0.44 -20.76 -26.09
C SER A 729 1.30 -20.42 -27.31
N SER A 730 1.56 -19.13 -27.58
CA SER A 730 2.43 -18.64 -28.66
C SER A 730 3.85 -18.34 -28.18
N ASN A 731 4.21 -18.72 -26.95
CA ASN A 731 5.44 -18.33 -26.25
C ASN A 731 5.59 -16.80 -26.07
N THR A 732 4.49 -16.04 -26.14
CA THR A 732 4.52 -14.62 -25.87
C THR A 732 4.44 -14.39 -24.36
N PRO A 733 5.33 -13.56 -23.78
CA PRO A 733 5.33 -13.30 -22.36
C PRO A 733 4.12 -12.47 -21.97
N LEU A 734 3.41 -12.95 -20.96
CA LEU A 734 2.39 -12.21 -20.27
C LEU A 734 3.05 -11.06 -19.52
N LYS A 735 2.56 -9.87 -19.82
CA LYS A 735 2.92 -8.63 -19.15
C LYS A 735 1.72 -8.17 -18.34
N PHE A 736 2.01 -7.50 -17.24
CA PHE A 736 1.02 -6.79 -16.45
C PHE A 736 1.18 -5.30 -16.71
N ASP A 737 0.11 -4.54 -16.54
CA ASP A 737 0.18 -3.09 -16.64
C ASP A 737 1.08 -2.57 -15.50
N GLY A 738 1.95 -1.62 -15.84
CA GLY A 738 2.73 -0.92 -14.82
C GLY A 738 1.81 -0.09 -13.92
N GLN A 739 2.31 0.26 -12.73
CA GLN A 739 1.66 1.29 -11.91
C GLN A 739 1.55 2.58 -12.72
N ALA A 740 0.42 3.26 -12.63
CA ALA A 740 0.23 4.54 -13.29
C ALA A 740 0.87 5.65 -12.47
N ASP A 741 1.63 6.51 -13.15
CA ASP A 741 2.00 7.83 -12.63
C ASP A 741 0.79 8.74 -12.74
N VAL A 742 0.42 9.39 -11.64
CA VAL A 742 -0.73 10.27 -11.54
C VAL A 742 -0.26 11.65 -11.10
N ALA A 743 -0.15 12.56 -12.07
CA ALA A 743 0.16 13.95 -11.83
C ALA A 743 -1.10 14.69 -11.37
N TYR A 744 -1.19 14.90 -10.05
CA TYR A 744 -2.27 15.63 -9.39
C TYR A 744 -1.79 17.00 -8.92
N THR A 745 -2.46 18.06 -9.34
CA THR A 745 -2.15 19.42 -8.89
C THR A 745 -3.05 19.80 -7.73
N TYR A 746 -2.43 20.15 -6.60
CA TYR A 746 -3.12 20.58 -5.40
C TYR A 746 -3.78 21.95 -5.61
N GLY A 747 -5.02 22.10 -5.13
CA GLY A 747 -5.84 23.29 -5.34
C GLY A 747 -5.23 24.57 -4.74
N ASN A 748 -5.74 25.73 -5.17
CA ASN A 748 -5.38 27.03 -4.60
C ASN A 748 -6.50 27.56 -3.70
N GLY A 749 -6.16 27.99 -2.47
CA GLY A 749 -7.07 28.69 -1.56
C GLY A 749 -7.71 27.84 -0.46
N ALA A 750 -8.67 28.43 0.27
CA ALA A 750 -9.35 27.79 1.40
C ALA A 750 -10.05 26.48 0.97
N GLY A 751 -9.83 25.40 1.73
CA GLY A 751 -10.39 24.08 1.42
C GLY A 751 -9.58 23.25 0.41
N ALA A 752 -8.43 23.73 -0.07
CA ALA A 752 -7.56 22.98 -0.98
C ALA A 752 -7.05 21.65 -0.40
N SER A 753 -6.91 21.54 0.93
CA SER A 753 -6.54 20.30 1.62
C SER A 753 -7.67 19.30 1.75
N GLY A 754 -8.92 19.73 1.49
CA GLY A 754 -10.15 18.99 1.83
C GLY A 754 -10.35 18.70 3.33
N ASN A 755 -9.36 19.00 4.17
CA ASN A 755 -9.26 18.57 5.57
C ASN A 755 -9.11 19.74 6.56
N SER A 756 -9.15 20.99 6.09
CA SER A 756 -9.05 22.18 6.93
C SER A 756 -9.98 23.29 6.47
N LEU A 757 -10.62 23.96 7.44
CA LEU A 757 -11.35 25.22 7.25
C LEU A 757 -10.41 26.43 7.14
N ALA A 758 -9.15 26.28 7.52
CA ALA A 758 -8.13 27.30 7.36
C ALA A 758 -7.53 27.24 5.94
N THR A 759 -7.08 28.39 5.44
CA THR A 759 -6.26 28.45 4.23
C THR A 759 -4.93 27.74 4.48
N ASP A 760 -4.81 26.52 3.97
CA ASP A 760 -3.53 25.81 3.89
C ASP A 760 -2.89 26.11 2.52
N ASN A 761 -1.93 27.03 2.53
CA ASN A 761 -1.18 27.42 1.34
C ASN A 761 0.10 26.60 1.16
N LYS A 762 0.41 25.62 2.05
CA LYS A 762 1.65 24.85 2.04
C LYS A 762 1.91 24.20 0.68
N TYR A 763 0.86 23.64 0.07
CA TYR A 763 0.94 22.91 -1.20
C TYR A 763 0.24 23.61 -2.38
N SER A 764 -0.16 24.87 -2.23
CA SER A 764 -0.95 25.59 -3.23
C SER A 764 -0.28 25.55 -4.62
N GLY A 765 -0.96 24.95 -5.60
CA GLY A 765 -0.51 24.88 -7.00
C GLY A 765 0.64 23.91 -7.26
N LYS A 766 1.08 23.13 -6.26
CA LYS A 766 2.11 22.10 -6.41
C LYS A 766 1.53 20.88 -7.10
N THR A 767 2.35 20.19 -7.90
CA THR A 767 1.96 18.94 -8.57
C THR A 767 2.67 17.76 -7.93
N PHE A 768 1.89 16.78 -7.50
CA PHE A 768 2.34 15.52 -6.92
C PHE A 768 2.30 14.43 -7.99
N HIS A 769 3.29 13.55 -7.99
CA HIS A 769 3.36 12.36 -8.87
C HIS A 769 2.99 11.14 -8.03
N LEU A 770 1.68 10.94 -7.87
CA LEU A 770 1.10 9.85 -7.09
C LEU A 770 1.20 8.53 -7.88
N GLN A 771 1.28 7.41 -7.17
CA GLN A 771 1.34 6.08 -7.80
C GLN A 771 -0.02 5.40 -7.70
N TYR A 772 -0.53 4.89 -8.81
CA TYR A 772 -1.80 4.17 -8.86
C TYR A 772 -1.58 2.72 -9.30
N GLY A 773 -1.95 1.77 -8.44
CA GLY A 773 -1.78 0.33 -8.66
C GLY A 773 -3.01 -0.42 -9.16
N GLY A 774 -4.16 0.26 -9.21
CA GLY A 774 -5.44 -0.32 -9.57
C GLY A 774 -6.57 0.27 -8.73
N PHE A 775 -7.81 -0.15 -8.98
CA PHE A 775 -8.98 0.43 -8.33
C PHE A 775 -8.90 0.34 -6.80
N GLY A 776 -8.94 1.49 -6.12
CA GLY A 776 -8.77 1.60 -4.67
C GLY A 776 -7.33 1.77 -4.18
N GLN A 777 -6.34 1.75 -5.08
CA GLN A 777 -4.91 1.77 -4.74
C GLN A 777 -4.22 3.02 -5.30
N LEU A 778 -4.29 4.14 -4.59
CA LEU A 778 -3.57 5.38 -4.91
C LEU A 778 -2.66 5.76 -3.74
N TRP A 779 -1.37 5.98 -4.02
CA TRP A 779 -0.32 6.20 -3.03
C TRP A 779 0.48 7.47 -3.29
N GLY A 780 1.25 7.90 -2.30
CA GLY A 780 2.13 9.07 -2.39
C GLY A 780 1.54 10.35 -1.82
N ILE A 781 0.35 10.29 -1.20
CA ILE A 781 -0.17 11.39 -0.39
C ILE A 781 0.68 11.49 0.88
N PRO A 782 1.29 12.65 1.19
CA PRO A 782 2.03 12.85 2.43
C PRO A 782 1.17 12.54 3.66
N GLY A 783 1.78 11.97 4.69
CA GLY A 783 1.12 11.75 5.98
C GLY A 783 1.76 12.57 7.11
N VAL A 784 0.99 12.76 8.17
CA VAL A 784 1.34 13.53 9.37
C VAL A 784 0.94 12.76 10.63
N CYS A 785 1.68 12.96 11.72
CA CYS A 785 1.29 12.39 13.01
C CYS A 785 0.28 13.27 13.73
N VAL A 786 -0.77 12.62 14.24
CA VAL A 786 -1.83 13.23 15.03
C VAL A 786 -2.01 12.50 16.35
N ASN A 787 -2.26 13.26 17.41
CA ASN A 787 -2.57 12.67 18.70
C ASN A 787 -3.86 11.84 18.60
N ALA A 788 -3.80 10.58 19.03
CA ALA A 788 -4.90 9.64 18.85
C ALA A 788 -6.17 10.03 19.64
N ASP A 789 -6.06 10.82 20.71
CA ASP A 789 -7.20 11.30 21.52
C ASP A 789 -7.80 12.61 21.02
N THR A 790 -6.95 13.57 20.68
CA THR A 790 -7.37 14.97 20.46
C THR A 790 -7.37 15.38 18.98
N GLY A 791 -6.70 14.61 18.12
CA GLY A 791 -6.51 14.96 16.71
C GLY A 791 -5.60 16.18 16.50
N ALA A 792 -4.83 16.56 17.53
CA ALA A 792 -3.82 17.61 17.44
C ALA A 792 -2.68 17.18 16.52
N THR A 793 -2.36 18.05 15.56
CA THR A 793 -1.16 18.02 14.70
C THR A 793 -0.02 18.74 15.43
N ASP A 794 1.25 18.43 15.17
CA ASP A 794 2.45 18.92 15.90
C ASP A 794 2.89 18.06 17.10
N ILE A 795 2.81 16.75 16.95
CA ILE A 795 3.30 15.78 17.93
C ILE A 795 4.47 14.96 17.37
N THR A 796 5.34 14.48 18.26
CA THR A 796 6.35 13.47 17.91
C THR A 796 5.64 12.14 17.71
N CYS A 797 5.88 11.44 16.60
CA CYS A 797 5.24 10.15 16.30
C CYS A 797 5.67 9.06 17.30
N ASN A 798 4.96 8.93 18.42
CA ASN A 798 5.21 7.91 19.43
C ASN A 798 4.24 6.74 19.28
N MET A 799 4.41 5.69 20.10
CA MET A 799 3.59 4.47 20.06
C MET A 799 2.08 4.71 20.29
N ASN A 800 1.70 5.84 20.88
CA ASN A 800 0.31 6.18 21.21
C ASN A 800 -0.33 7.19 20.23
N ASP A 801 0.40 7.57 19.18
CA ASP A 801 -0.02 8.55 18.18
C ASP A 801 -0.45 7.85 16.88
N ARG A 802 -1.06 8.58 15.95
CA ARG A 802 -1.50 8.04 14.65
C ARG A 802 -0.82 8.71 13.49
N TYR A 803 -0.53 7.96 12.44
CA TYR A 803 -0.07 8.49 11.17
C TYR A 803 -1.24 8.51 10.19
N VAL A 804 -1.63 9.69 9.71
CA VAL A 804 -2.78 9.88 8.82
C VAL A 804 -2.39 10.69 7.58
N PRO A 805 -3.08 10.55 6.44
CA PRO A 805 -2.89 11.45 5.30
C PRO A 805 -3.05 12.92 5.72
N GLU A 806 -2.08 13.76 5.35
CA GLU A 806 -2.04 15.18 5.72
C GLU A 806 -3.18 15.97 5.05
N TRP A 807 -3.50 15.60 3.81
CA TRP A 807 -4.58 16.17 3.02
C TRP A 807 -5.32 15.08 2.25
N ILE A 808 -6.49 15.45 1.72
CA ILE A 808 -7.32 14.57 0.92
C ILE A 808 -7.57 15.19 -0.46
N ILE A 809 -7.78 14.34 -1.45
CA ILE A 809 -8.18 14.74 -2.81
C ILE A 809 -9.70 14.86 -2.87
N PRO A 810 -10.27 16.04 -3.17
CA PRO A 810 -11.71 16.20 -3.33
C PRO A 810 -12.26 15.32 -4.47
N ALA A 811 -13.49 14.82 -4.30
CA ALA A 811 -14.13 13.99 -5.31
C ALA A 811 -14.30 14.77 -6.65
N GLY A 812 -13.96 14.12 -7.75
CA GLY A 812 -14.03 14.73 -9.08
C GLY A 812 -12.83 15.61 -9.42
N SER A 813 -11.79 15.61 -8.59
CA SER A 813 -10.52 16.26 -8.93
C SER A 813 -9.91 15.63 -10.18
N SER A 814 -9.54 16.47 -11.15
CA SER A 814 -8.86 16.02 -12.36
C SER A 814 -7.38 15.76 -12.10
N ALA A 815 -6.86 14.66 -12.62
CA ALA A 815 -5.43 14.37 -12.64
C ALA A 815 -5.03 13.85 -14.02
N LYS A 816 -3.79 14.14 -14.43
CA LYS A 816 -3.20 13.44 -15.57
C LYS A 816 -2.68 12.10 -15.08
N TYR A 817 -2.90 11.05 -15.85
CA TYR A 817 -2.29 9.76 -15.56
C TYR A 817 -1.57 9.21 -16.77
N SER A 818 -0.54 8.41 -16.54
CA SER A 818 0.09 7.62 -17.57
C SER A 818 0.59 6.29 -17.03
N TYR A 819 0.44 5.23 -17.82
CA TYR A 819 1.00 3.92 -17.53
C TYR A 819 1.38 3.22 -18.81
N THR A 820 2.33 2.30 -18.73
CA THR A 820 2.61 1.40 -19.84
C THR A 820 1.72 0.18 -19.70
N SER A 821 0.83 -0.01 -20.67
CA SER A 821 0.02 -1.23 -20.75
C SER A 821 0.91 -2.46 -20.92
N SER A 822 0.35 -3.62 -20.61
CA SER A 822 0.91 -4.94 -20.87
C SER A 822 1.34 -5.12 -22.33
N GLY A 823 0.73 -4.43 -23.29
CA GLY A 823 1.16 -4.41 -24.69
C GLY A 823 2.45 -3.61 -24.97
N GLY A 824 3.00 -2.91 -23.98
CA GLY A 824 4.11 -1.96 -24.15
C GLY A 824 3.67 -0.60 -24.70
N THR A 825 2.36 -0.37 -24.85
CA THR A 825 1.81 0.92 -25.28
C THR A 825 1.70 1.86 -24.09
N LEU A 826 2.26 3.06 -24.21
CA LEU A 826 2.04 4.14 -23.25
C LEU A 826 0.59 4.61 -23.38
N ILE A 827 -0.19 4.43 -22.32
CA ILE A 827 -1.52 4.97 -22.15
C ILE A 827 -1.37 6.22 -21.29
N SER A 828 -1.89 7.35 -21.77
CA SER A 828 -1.90 8.59 -21.00
C SER A 828 -3.19 9.35 -21.26
N GLY A 829 -3.71 10.02 -20.24
CA GLY A 829 -4.92 10.82 -20.37
C GLY A 829 -5.19 11.67 -19.16
N THR A 830 -6.35 12.33 -19.18
CA THR A 830 -6.92 13.00 -18.02
C THR A 830 -7.98 12.07 -17.42
N GLY A 831 -7.93 11.90 -16.11
CA GLY A 831 -8.91 11.16 -15.33
C GLY A 831 -9.38 11.94 -14.11
N TYR A 832 -10.28 11.33 -13.36
CA TYR A 832 -10.92 11.90 -12.18
C TYR A 832 -10.73 10.98 -10.97
N ILE A 833 -10.47 11.57 -9.80
CA ILE A 833 -10.20 10.86 -8.56
C ILE A 833 -11.41 10.95 -7.62
N LYS A 834 -11.75 9.85 -6.94
CA LYS A 834 -12.82 9.80 -5.94
C LYS A 834 -12.45 8.91 -4.77
N ALA A 835 -12.70 9.38 -3.55
CA ALA A 835 -12.52 8.60 -2.33
C ALA A 835 -13.47 7.39 -2.31
N LEU A 836 -12.96 6.21 -1.94
CA LEU A 836 -13.73 4.99 -1.75
C LEU A 836 -13.91 4.63 -0.27
N ASP A 837 -12.92 4.96 0.56
CA ASP A 837 -12.97 4.75 2.01
C ASP A 837 -12.44 5.98 2.75
N GLU A 838 -13.33 6.62 3.50
CA GLU A 838 -13.13 7.91 4.17
C GLU A 838 -13.40 7.78 5.67
N GLU A 839 -12.42 8.17 6.47
CA GLU A 839 -12.49 8.35 7.91
C GLU A 839 -12.85 9.79 8.25
N LYS A 840 -13.75 9.97 9.21
CA LYS A 840 -14.04 11.25 9.85
C LYS A 840 -13.69 11.20 11.32
N GLN A 841 -12.82 12.07 11.79
CA GLN A 841 -12.49 12.23 13.21
C GLN A 841 -13.25 13.43 13.78
N MET A 842 -13.98 13.24 14.87
CA MET A 842 -14.66 14.34 15.56
C MET A 842 -13.64 15.31 16.19
N LEU A 843 -13.93 16.61 16.15
CA LEU A 843 -13.11 17.62 16.82
C LEU A 843 -13.40 17.68 18.32
N SER A 844 -12.41 18.03 19.14
CA SER A 844 -12.62 18.21 20.58
C SER A 844 -13.62 19.34 20.89
N LYS A 845 -14.43 19.17 21.95
CA LYS A 845 -15.42 20.14 22.42
C LYS A 845 -15.55 20.10 23.95
N THR A 846 -16.05 21.18 24.55
CA THR A 846 -16.38 21.21 25.99
C THR A 846 -17.48 20.19 26.32
N CYS A 847 -17.28 19.41 27.38
CA CYS A 847 -18.23 18.40 27.80
C CYS A 847 -19.57 19.01 28.26
N PRO A 848 -20.71 18.59 27.67
CA PRO A 848 -22.02 18.93 28.22
C PRO A 848 -22.29 18.11 29.49
N ALA A 849 -23.26 18.54 30.30
CA ALA A 849 -23.75 17.73 31.41
C ALA A 849 -24.44 16.47 30.87
N TYR A 850 -23.82 15.31 31.05
CA TYR A 850 -24.31 14.04 30.52
C TYR A 850 -23.94 12.88 31.45
N SER A 851 -24.82 11.87 31.53
CA SER A 851 -24.58 10.66 32.31
C SER A 851 -24.09 9.51 31.42
N LEU A 852 -22.99 8.86 31.80
CA LEU A 852 -22.52 7.62 31.15
C LEU A 852 -23.20 6.40 31.79
N THR A 853 -23.97 5.67 30.98
CA THR A 853 -24.65 4.44 31.40
C THR A 853 -23.68 3.26 31.41
N ALA A 854 -23.81 2.38 32.41
CA ALA A 854 -23.08 1.11 32.45
C ALA A 854 -23.77 0.08 31.56
N TYR A 855 -23.00 -0.68 30.81
CA TYR A 855 -23.51 -1.78 29.98
C TYR A 855 -22.85 -3.09 30.37
N THR A 856 -23.62 -4.18 30.28
CA THR A 856 -23.10 -5.53 30.48
C THR A 856 -22.29 -5.92 29.26
N ILE A 857 -21.03 -6.35 29.48
CA ILE A 857 -20.17 -6.91 28.44
C ILE A 857 -20.29 -8.43 28.52
N LEU A 858 -20.39 -9.08 27.35
CA LEU A 858 -20.47 -10.54 27.27
C LEU A 858 -19.20 -11.21 27.84
N THR A 859 -19.37 -12.46 28.23
CA THR A 859 -18.33 -13.29 28.84
C THR A 859 -18.24 -14.64 28.14
N SER A 860 -17.36 -15.52 28.64
CA SER A 860 -17.26 -16.89 28.15
C SER A 860 -18.54 -17.70 28.29
N ASP A 861 -19.40 -17.33 29.22
CA ASP A 861 -20.66 -18.05 29.52
C ASP A 861 -21.74 -17.76 28.46
N ASP A 862 -21.60 -16.66 27.73
CA ASP A 862 -22.49 -16.26 26.65
C ASP A 862 -22.13 -16.95 25.32
N TRP A 863 -20.91 -17.50 25.22
CA TRP A 863 -20.43 -18.16 24.00
C TRP A 863 -20.97 -19.58 23.87
N VAL A 864 -21.42 -19.91 22.66
CA VAL A 864 -21.86 -21.25 22.30
C VAL A 864 -20.92 -21.82 21.25
N VAL A 865 -20.52 -23.08 21.40
CA VAL A 865 -19.71 -23.79 20.40
C VAL A 865 -20.45 -23.78 19.06
N PRO A 866 -19.81 -23.36 17.94
CA PRO A 866 -20.42 -23.43 16.61
C PRO A 866 -20.86 -24.86 16.29
N ALA A 867 -22.09 -25.06 15.81
CA ALA A 867 -22.60 -26.38 15.45
C ALA A 867 -22.07 -26.91 14.10
N ASN A 868 -21.07 -26.23 13.51
CA ASN A 868 -20.38 -26.66 12.30
C ASN A 868 -19.77 -28.06 12.48
N SER A 869 -19.64 -28.81 11.38
CA SER A 869 -18.76 -29.97 11.40
C SER A 869 -17.35 -29.56 11.79
N GLN A 870 -16.70 -30.36 12.64
CA GLN A 870 -15.29 -30.19 13.00
C GLN A 870 -14.33 -30.66 11.90
N THR A 871 -14.86 -31.11 10.76
CA THR A 871 -14.10 -31.45 9.56
C THR A 871 -14.38 -30.42 8.46
N LEU A 872 -13.34 -29.95 7.77
CA LEU A 872 -13.48 -29.10 6.59
C LEU A 872 -14.31 -29.82 5.50
N PRO A 873 -15.46 -29.29 5.07
CA PRO A 873 -16.28 -29.93 4.04
C PRO A 873 -15.57 -29.98 2.68
N THR A 874 -15.73 -31.10 1.96
CA THR A 874 -15.27 -31.21 0.58
C THR A 874 -16.27 -30.57 -0.38
N VAL A 875 -15.83 -29.58 -1.15
CA VAL A 875 -16.64 -28.92 -2.19
C VAL A 875 -16.49 -29.67 -3.51
N ILE A 876 -17.61 -30.08 -4.12
CA ILE A 876 -17.61 -30.97 -5.29
C ILE A 876 -17.22 -30.26 -6.60
N ASN A 877 -17.03 -28.94 -6.54
CA ASN A 877 -16.35 -28.12 -7.53
C ASN A 877 -15.64 -26.97 -6.78
N PRO A 878 -14.32 -27.06 -6.49
CA PRO A 878 -13.64 -26.15 -5.57
C PRO A 878 -13.37 -24.75 -6.15
N ALA A 879 -13.94 -24.44 -7.31
CA ALA A 879 -13.92 -23.10 -7.89
C ALA A 879 -14.51 -22.05 -6.92
N PRO A 880 -13.76 -20.99 -6.56
CA PRO A 880 -14.32 -19.81 -5.90
C PRO A 880 -15.55 -19.27 -6.64
N ALA A 881 -16.69 -19.29 -5.96
CA ALA A 881 -17.91 -18.64 -6.43
C ALA A 881 -17.92 -17.13 -6.14
N VAL A 882 -17.05 -16.70 -5.21
CA VAL A 882 -16.90 -15.32 -4.76
C VAL A 882 -15.42 -14.97 -4.64
N ILE A 883 -15.00 -13.81 -5.17
CA ILE A 883 -13.63 -13.29 -5.05
C ILE A 883 -13.73 -11.83 -4.62
N ALA A 884 -13.13 -11.50 -3.46
CA ALA A 884 -13.15 -10.16 -2.88
C ALA A 884 -14.55 -9.51 -2.86
N GLY A 885 -15.59 -10.27 -2.49
CA GLY A 885 -16.99 -9.81 -2.47
C GLY A 885 -17.69 -9.78 -3.82
N THR A 886 -17.01 -10.06 -4.93
CA THR A 886 -17.63 -10.13 -6.25
C THR A 886 -18.07 -11.56 -6.53
N VAL A 887 -19.37 -11.76 -6.73
CA VAL A 887 -19.91 -13.05 -7.19
C VAL A 887 -19.51 -13.26 -8.65
N GLN A 888 -18.96 -14.43 -8.93
CA GLN A 888 -18.50 -14.80 -10.27
C GLN A 888 -19.69 -15.27 -11.13
N LEU A 889 -20.66 -14.37 -11.40
CA LEU A 889 -21.87 -14.69 -12.16
C LEU A 889 -21.64 -14.64 -13.68
N ALA A 890 -22.24 -15.60 -14.38
CA ALA A 890 -22.37 -15.58 -15.83
C ALA A 890 -23.31 -14.45 -16.28
N ALA A 891 -22.90 -13.71 -17.31
CA ALA A 891 -23.84 -13.05 -18.19
C ALA A 891 -24.59 -14.15 -18.96
N GLY A 892 -25.81 -14.46 -18.54
CA GLY A 892 -26.76 -15.28 -19.30
C GLY A 892 -26.50 -16.78 -19.24
N THR A 893 -27.30 -17.48 -18.45
CA THR A 893 -27.96 -18.73 -18.86
C THR A 893 -28.99 -19.08 -17.80
N ALA A 894 -30.24 -18.76 -18.10
CA ALA A 894 -31.34 -19.58 -17.62
C ALA A 894 -31.14 -20.97 -18.26
N ALA A 895 -30.94 -22.00 -17.46
CA ALA A 895 -30.96 -23.38 -17.92
C ALA A 895 -31.52 -24.28 -16.80
N HIS A 896 -32.83 -24.44 -16.88
CA HIS A 896 -33.70 -25.54 -16.39
C HIS A 896 -33.66 -25.97 -14.93
#